data_AF-A0A2K8Z2E0-F1
#
_entry.id   AF-A0A2K8Z2E0-F1
#
_cell.length_a   1.000
_cell.length_b   1.000
_cell.length_c   1.000
_cell.angle_alpha   90.00
_cell.angle_beta   90.00
_cell.angle_gamma   90.00
#
_symmetry.space_group_name_H-M   'P 1'
#
loop_
_entity.id
_entity.type
_entity.pdbx_description
1 polymer ?
#
loop_
_entity_poly.entity_id
_entity_poly.type
_entity_poly.pdbx_seq_one_letter_code
_entity_poly.pdbx_strand_id
1 'polypeptide(L)'
;MENFINLNRLFNQLPIDYIDGSTDDDIDLTEFNRFQAGASLGWKELVNEYRVVILAEAGAGKTQEIRHATQTLRTENKFAFFMRLEHVADDLESAFEEGTYQEFQNWLNSNEEGWLLLDSVDEARLKDPKDFERAIRKLYSRISIAIQRTHIVITSRISAWRPKTDLKFCETQFPAVYTVYKENKIEIGEEDISLKEARSSSLQNGLNNTPDEKKEGFKVYSLADLTGNQITTFVTTKGVKKSADFLRELERQDAWVFTTRPQDLEELLAFWNDKQRLGTRFELMEHSVQRRLEERDQDRRESKPFTIEKAQKGARLLASASVLRHESAIRIPDGTNNLRGIDVKSILTDWDDTDCQILLSRPIFDEAIYGTVRFHHRSVREYLTAEWLSEQLKNEGSRQKIEHLFIRTQYEQEVIIPSMRPILSWLVLFDQQLLLKVYKLEPELILEGGDPSRIPIDLRRKILASVCQKLASSSSYRSFEQLTAVKRFALPDMANDIIHLLEEYKHNSDITSYLLDLVWQGQMKTALPIALGFALDHNAERHTRIAAIRVVKEVGTKEELNAVCTYLLTDEAPHDRRLLAELVNSSDGSQESAAWLSKALASTQNEKLYDSDPLGYSLLNFVKRADLDAVFTLVKGIDTLLRCQPVFERRYCEISQQYGWLMHISLKAIEKLIFNKHSTVFTSASLFALTQAPSFSSHESYRTWAPSHTIPALLSDWQELNHALFWKDVEETRNYFERHEKEPLTNFWQVSGIDGFWKFSSTDFQLILTDISNRSLLADRLVALSLAFKLYKENGSPANWLNGLKKAVEHEDELKKRLDEFVNPPAPSEEYKKWQKREAQWKRQEKGQEKKRQLVHDQNIKWLNENCEKLRANDLNEGAVSKAQYYLYERLRSLSKADSAKPASRNWQSLIKDYGIEVANAFHDGLLSFWRTYTPSLRSEKGKKDTNSVGIEFGLSGLVLESTEMTDWPQNLSSEEAERACRYAFHTFGGFPSWFPKLYKYFPLLINQLIIQEISWELALEKIPEGEDYTYILNKVSWDCEWLWDSIARPLLERLEKEPTNIVNLQYMLKVVQGSSKIPDIELARLADKKCNTLTSLQHLPYWYSTWISLEPESAVRTFSDRLAELYAENQKEATKLAMQTIVALLGGRRSGASVRETFKSPTHLKNLYQLMHHYIRV
;
A
#
# COMPACT_ATOMS: atom_id res chain seq x y z
N MET A 1 -12.03 21.67 30.52
CA MET A 1 -11.73 20.30 30.05
C MET A 1 -11.59 20.41 28.54
N GLU A 2 -10.45 20.03 27.98
CA GLU A 2 -10.34 19.85 26.53
C GLU A 2 -10.89 18.46 26.18
N ASN A 3 -11.65 18.36 25.09
CA ASN A 3 -12.15 17.07 24.65
C ASN A 3 -10.99 16.27 24.04
N PHE A 4 -10.63 15.15 24.65
CA PHE A 4 -9.68 14.20 24.08
C PHE A 4 -10.19 13.71 22.72
N ILE A 5 -9.33 13.75 21.70
CA ILE A 5 -9.65 13.30 20.35
C ILE A 5 -9.01 11.92 20.18
N ASN A 6 -9.81 10.86 20.26
CA ASN A 6 -9.32 9.50 20.04
C ASN A 6 -8.96 9.31 18.55
N LEU A 7 -7.66 9.18 18.28
CA LEU A 7 -7.11 8.96 16.94
C LEU A 7 -6.78 7.49 16.65
N ASN A 8 -7.04 6.56 17.58
CA ASN A 8 -6.54 5.18 17.55
C ASN A 8 -5.03 5.14 17.25
N ARG A 9 -4.22 5.71 18.16
CA ARG A 9 -2.75 5.78 17.98
C ARG A 9 -2.14 4.39 17.89
N LEU A 10 -1.01 4.32 17.19
CA LEU A 10 -0.28 3.09 16.88
C LEU A 10 1.09 3.07 17.56
N PHE A 11 1.59 1.88 17.83
CA PHE A 11 2.84 1.62 18.55
C PHE A 11 3.75 0.68 17.76
N ASN A 12 5.02 1.05 17.62
CA ASN A 12 6.04 0.26 16.94
C ASN A 12 6.93 -0.42 17.97
N GLN A 13 7.16 -1.73 17.89
CA GLN A 13 8.04 -2.43 18.83
C GLN A 13 9.52 -2.20 18.49
N LEU A 14 10.36 -1.98 19.51
CA LEU A 14 11.78 -1.71 19.34
C LEU A 14 12.61 -2.97 19.64
N PRO A 15 13.41 -3.48 18.68
CA PRO A 15 14.27 -4.62 18.92
C PRO A 15 15.45 -4.23 19.83
N ILE A 16 15.51 -4.84 21.02
CA ILE A 16 16.58 -4.62 22.00
C ILE A 16 17.94 -5.11 21.45
N ASP A 17 17.94 -6.24 20.74
CA ASP A 17 19.12 -6.86 20.12
C ASP A 17 19.11 -6.73 18.58
N TYR A 18 19.18 -5.51 18.07
CA TYR A 18 19.43 -5.29 16.63
C TYR A 18 20.86 -5.73 16.27
N ILE A 19 21.03 -6.55 15.22
CA ILE A 19 22.34 -6.87 14.62
C ILE A 19 22.45 -6.13 13.29
N ASP A 20 23.63 -5.54 13.06
CA ASP A 20 23.90 -4.60 11.98
C ASP A 20 23.95 -5.29 10.60
N GLY A 21 23.60 -4.57 9.53
CA GLY A 21 23.49 -5.16 8.19
C GLY A 21 22.99 -4.29 7.04
N SER A 22 22.56 -3.04 7.27
CA SER A 22 22.09 -2.14 6.21
C SER A 22 22.74 -0.76 6.31
N THR A 23 23.67 -0.48 5.40
CA THR A 23 24.36 0.83 5.28
C THR A 23 23.52 1.86 4.49
N ASP A 24 22.20 1.89 4.72
CA ASP A 24 21.29 2.79 4.02
C ASP A 24 20.85 3.94 4.94
N ASP A 25 20.91 5.17 4.45
CA ASP A 25 20.81 6.41 5.26
C ASP A 25 19.36 6.69 5.71
N ASP A 26 18.38 6.04 5.07
CA ASP A 26 16.93 6.26 5.22
C ASP A 26 16.19 5.01 5.76
N ILE A 27 16.61 4.45 6.89
CA ILE A 27 15.76 3.49 7.63
C ILE A 27 14.54 4.23 8.21
N ASP A 28 13.42 4.22 7.48
CA ASP A 28 12.11 4.48 8.07
C ASP A 28 11.66 3.23 8.85
N LEU A 29 11.37 3.39 10.14
CA LEU A 29 10.88 2.31 10.99
C LEU A 29 9.52 1.76 10.49
N THR A 30 8.74 2.55 9.75
CA THR A 30 7.50 2.10 9.11
C THR A 30 7.76 1.22 7.87
N GLU A 31 8.90 1.36 7.19
CA GLU A 31 9.29 0.43 6.13
C GLU A 31 9.98 -0.81 6.71
N PHE A 32 10.81 -0.67 7.74
CA PHE A 32 11.38 -1.81 8.48
C PHE A 32 10.28 -2.73 9.04
N ASN A 33 9.19 -2.16 9.57
CA ASN A 33 8.01 -2.90 10.05
C ASN A 33 7.10 -3.45 8.93
N ARG A 34 7.38 -3.19 7.64
CA ARG A 34 6.80 -3.97 6.53
C ARG A 34 7.59 -5.24 6.24
N PHE A 35 8.88 -5.28 6.56
CA PHE A 35 9.76 -6.43 6.32
C PHE A 35 9.84 -7.39 7.51
N GLN A 36 9.63 -6.91 8.75
CA GLN A 36 9.40 -7.78 9.90
C GLN A 36 7.91 -8.12 10.08
N ALA A 37 7.61 -9.35 10.51
CA ALA A 37 6.25 -9.85 10.72
C ALA A 37 5.58 -9.34 12.03
N GLY A 38 5.83 -8.08 12.39
CA GLY A 38 5.28 -7.40 13.57
C GLY A 38 4.50 -6.16 13.15
N ALA A 39 3.17 -6.27 13.05
CA ALA A 39 2.32 -5.12 12.75
C ALA A 39 2.34 -4.09 13.89
N SER A 40 2.26 -2.80 13.54
CA SER A 40 2.08 -1.73 14.52
C SER A 40 0.82 -1.98 15.35
N LEU A 41 0.96 -2.02 16.68
CA LEU A 41 -0.11 -2.37 17.60
C LEU A 41 -0.99 -1.15 17.92
N GLY A 42 -2.26 -1.37 18.24
CA GLY A 42 -3.10 -0.37 18.89
C GLY A 42 -3.11 -0.54 20.41
N TRP A 43 -3.84 0.34 21.10
CA TRP A 43 -4.04 0.23 22.55
C TRP A 43 -4.69 -1.10 22.97
N LYS A 44 -5.59 -1.66 22.15
CA LYS A 44 -6.29 -2.92 22.47
C LYS A 44 -5.36 -4.11 22.60
N GLU A 45 -4.31 -4.15 21.80
CA GLU A 45 -3.29 -5.20 21.85
C GLU A 45 -2.29 -4.90 22.98
N LEU A 46 -1.85 -3.65 23.11
CA LEU A 46 -0.82 -3.20 24.04
C LEU A 46 -1.21 -3.38 25.52
N VAL A 47 -2.49 -3.21 25.90
CA VAL A 47 -2.93 -3.39 27.31
C VAL A 47 -2.92 -4.85 27.78
N ASN A 48 -2.78 -5.83 26.89
CA ASN A 48 -2.65 -7.25 27.28
C ASN A 48 -1.20 -7.63 27.63
N GLU A 49 -0.24 -6.75 27.32
CA GLU A 49 1.16 -6.97 27.64
C GLU A 49 1.44 -6.67 29.12
N TYR A 50 2.22 -7.52 29.79
CA TYR A 50 2.46 -7.43 31.24
C TYR A 50 3.54 -6.41 31.62
N ARG A 51 4.47 -6.11 30.71
CA ARG A 51 5.69 -5.33 30.96
C ARG A 51 6.01 -4.46 29.73
N VAL A 52 5.55 -3.21 29.73
CA VAL A 52 5.63 -2.30 28.59
C VAL A 52 6.42 -1.03 28.96
N VAL A 53 7.33 -0.61 28.08
CA VAL A 53 7.89 0.75 28.08
C VAL A 53 7.48 1.45 26.79
N ILE A 54 6.91 2.66 26.89
CA ILE A 54 6.52 3.52 25.76
C ILE A 54 7.45 4.73 25.71
N LEU A 55 8.28 4.80 24.67
CA LEU A 55 9.25 5.85 24.44
C LEU A 55 8.74 6.81 23.35
N ALA A 56 8.62 8.10 23.67
CA ALA A 56 8.31 9.15 22.69
C ALA A 56 8.70 10.52 23.23
N GLU A 57 9.05 11.48 22.37
CA GLU A 57 9.40 12.83 22.84
C GLU A 57 8.19 13.67 23.33
N ALA A 58 8.46 14.92 23.73
CA ALA A 58 7.40 15.87 24.07
C ALA A 58 6.53 16.19 22.83
N GLY A 59 5.26 16.55 23.08
CA GLY A 59 4.27 16.84 22.03
C GLY A 59 3.68 15.63 21.30
N ALA A 60 4.19 14.41 21.52
CA ALA A 60 3.72 13.19 20.85
C ALA A 60 2.37 12.63 21.40
N GLY A 61 1.97 13.02 22.62
CA GLY A 61 0.67 12.70 23.24
C GLY A 61 0.68 11.80 24.49
N LYS A 62 1.83 11.22 24.87
CA LYS A 62 2.01 10.19 25.93
C LYS A 62 1.00 10.25 27.10
N THR A 63 1.01 11.33 27.87
CA THR A 63 0.20 11.53 29.08
C THR A 63 -1.31 11.43 28.82
N GLN A 64 -1.79 12.00 27.71
CA GLN A 64 -3.22 11.99 27.37
C GLN A 64 -3.66 10.61 26.86
N GLU A 65 -2.80 9.96 26.07
CA GLU A 65 -3.01 8.59 25.60
C GLU A 65 -3.10 7.60 26.78
N ILE A 66 -2.19 7.70 27.76
CA ILE A 66 -2.24 6.89 28.98
C ILE A 66 -3.49 7.21 29.83
N ARG A 67 -3.85 8.48 30.01
CA ARG A 67 -5.06 8.86 30.77
C ARG A 67 -6.31 8.28 30.11
N HIS A 68 -6.46 8.42 28.79
CA HIS A 68 -7.58 7.86 28.04
C HIS A 68 -7.59 6.31 28.07
N ALA A 69 -6.44 5.65 27.94
CA ALA A 69 -6.35 4.19 28.06
C ALA A 69 -6.80 3.71 29.46
N THR A 70 -6.39 4.44 30.52
CA THR A 70 -6.82 4.15 31.90
C THR A 70 -8.32 4.33 32.07
N GLN A 71 -8.88 5.44 31.59
CA GLN A 71 -10.33 5.69 31.60
C GLN A 71 -11.10 4.60 30.83
N THR A 72 -10.59 4.17 29.67
CA THR A 72 -11.19 3.09 28.87
C THR A 72 -11.23 1.78 29.65
N LEU A 73 -10.10 1.35 30.23
CA LEU A 73 -10.04 0.14 31.07
C LEU A 73 -10.99 0.23 32.27
N ARG A 74 -11.13 1.40 32.91
CA ARG A 74 -12.10 1.61 33.99
C ARG A 74 -13.55 1.51 33.53
N THR A 75 -13.89 1.97 32.31
CA THR A 75 -15.23 1.74 31.72
C THR A 75 -15.49 0.28 31.34
N GLU A 76 -14.45 -0.53 31.15
CA GLU A 76 -14.53 -1.99 31.03
C GLU A 76 -14.61 -2.70 32.40
N ASN A 77 -14.78 -1.95 33.51
CA ASN A 77 -14.78 -2.41 34.90
C ASN A 77 -13.45 -3.06 35.37
N LYS A 78 -12.32 -2.73 34.74
CA LYS A 78 -10.99 -3.22 35.14
C LYS A 78 -10.35 -2.30 36.18
N PHE A 79 -9.56 -2.89 37.08
CA PHE A 79 -8.74 -2.15 38.06
C PHE A 79 -7.54 -1.47 37.38
N ALA A 80 -7.76 -0.33 36.74
CA ALA A 80 -6.73 0.49 36.12
C ALA A 80 -6.50 1.81 36.88
N PHE A 81 -5.21 2.19 36.98
CA PHE A 81 -4.73 3.32 37.74
C PHE A 81 -3.67 4.10 36.93
N PHE A 82 -3.84 5.42 36.87
CA PHE A 82 -2.87 6.33 36.27
C PHE A 82 -2.11 7.06 37.38
N MET A 83 -0.78 6.97 37.39
CA MET A 83 0.06 7.56 38.45
C MET A 83 1.23 8.37 37.92
N ARG A 84 1.54 9.49 38.59
CA ARG A 84 2.70 10.35 38.31
C ARG A 84 3.96 9.84 39.01
N LEU A 85 4.95 9.39 38.24
CA LEU A 85 6.18 8.78 38.79
C LEU A 85 6.99 9.73 39.70
N GLU A 86 6.98 11.02 39.37
CA GLU A 86 7.57 12.11 40.17
C GLU A 86 6.92 12.29 41.55
N HIS A 87 5.63 11.99 41.69
CA HIS A 87 4.91 12.02 42.96
C HIS A 87 5.13 10.71 43.71
N VAL A 88 5.10 9.55 43.04
CA VAL A 88 5.34 8.23 43.65
C VAL A 88 6.64 8.21 44.47
N ALA A 89 7.70 8.92 44.04
CA ALA A 89 8.93 9.09 44.81
C ALA A 89 8.69 9.70 46.21
N ASP A 90 7.97 10.83 46.28
CA ASP A 90 7.64 11.57 47.50
C ASP A 90 6.54 10.86 48.32
N ASP A 91 5.35 10.67 47.75
CA ASP A 91 4.24 9.90 48.34
C ASP A 91 3.39 9.14 47.29
N LEU A 92 2.84 7.99 47.67
CA LEU A 92 2.02 7.17 46.78
C LEU A 92 0.55 7.61 46.77
N GLU A 93 0.00 8.15 47.86
CA GLU A 93 -1.42 8.52 47.94
C GLU A 93 -1.70 9.77 47.09
N SER A 94 -0.76 10.73 47.06
CA SER A 94 -0.81 11.90 46.19
C SER A 94 -0.42 11.65 44.72
N ALA A 95 -0.11 10.42 44.32
CA ALA A 95 0.39 10.12 42.98
C ALA A 95 -0.69 9.78 41.95
N PHE A 96 -1.93 9.52 42.37
CA PHE A 96 -3.02 9.07 41.50
C PHE A 96 -3.66 10.24 40.73
N GLU A 97 -3.69 10.13 39.40
CA GLU A 97 -4.40 11.01 38.47
C GLU A 97 -5.75 10.41 38.03
N GLU A 98 -5.82 9.09 37.86
CA GLU A 98 -7.07 8.34 37.62
C GLU A 98 -7.15 7.14 38.55
N GLY A 99 -8.30 6.97 39.19
CA GLY A 99 -8.51 6.06 40.31
C GLY A 99 -8.05 6.63 41.65
N THR A 100 -8.23 5.86 42.73
CA THR A 100 -7.87 6.30 44.09
C THR A 100 -7.01 5.29 44.83
N TYR A 101 -6.28 5.75 45.84
CA TYR A 101 -5.52 4.86 46.72
C TYR A 101 -6.42 3.84 47.45
N GLN A 102 -7.68 4.18 47.76
CA GLN A 102 -8.62 3.23 48.35
C GLN A 102 -9.03 2.13 47.37
N GLU A 103 -9.30 2.47 46.10
CA GLU A 103 -9.52 1.47 45.04
C GLU A 103 -8.28 0.59 44.83
N PHE A 104 -7.08 1.17 44.88
CA PHE A 104 -5.82 0.45 44.76
C PHE A 104 -5.60 -0.53 45.93
N GLN A 105 -5.91 -0.14 47.17
CA GLN A 105 -5.94 -1.08 48.29
C GLN A 105 -6.99 -2.18 48.11
N ASN A 106 -8.19 -1.86 47.60
CA ASN A 106 -9.22 -2.87 47.33
C ASN A 106 -8.75 -3.89 46.27
N TRP A 107 -8.08 -3.44 45.21
CA TRP A 107 -7.48 -4.29 44.18
C TRP A 107 -6.35 -5.19 44.70
N LEU A 108 -5.46 -4.64 45.54
CA LEU A 108 -4.40 -5.44 46.17
C LEU A 108 -4.97 -6.58 47.04
N ASN A 109 -6.14 -6.36 47.65
CA ASN A 109 -6.87 -7.37 48.42
C ASN A 109 -7.79 -8.29 47.59
N SER A 110 -7.98 -8.04 46.28
CA SER A 110 -8.71 -8.93 45.37
C SER A 110 -7.77 -10.00 44.77
N ASN A 111 -8.28 -10.84 43.87
CA ASN A 111 -7.46 -11.76 43.04
C ASN A 111 -7.40 -11.33 41.55
N GLU A 112 -7.93 -10.16 41.21
CA GLU A 112 -8.12 -9.72 39.82
C GLU A 112 -6.85 -9.07 39.23
N GLU A 113 -6.71 -9.15 37.91
CA GLU A 113 -5.64 -8.47 37.19
C GLU A 113 -5.81 -6.94 37.30
N GLY A 114 -4.70 -6.19 37.27
CA GLY A 114 -4.72 -4.74 37.42
C GLY A 114 -3.66 -4.04 36.58
N TRP A 115 -3.95 -2.81 36.17
CA TRP A 115 -3.15 -2.03 35.22
C TRP A 115 -2.59 -0.78 35.88
N LEU A 116 -1.26 -0.66 35.92
CA LEU A 116 -0.55 0.50 36.44
C LEU A 116 0.14 1.22 35.27
N LEU A 117 -0.35 2.42 34.96
CA LEU A 117 0.17 3.26 33.90
C LEU A 117 0.92 4.44 34.53
N LEU A 118 2.21 4.56 34.21
CA LEU A 118 3.21 5.30 34.99
C LEU A 118 3.91 6.37 34.14
N ASP A 119 3.56 7.65 34.35
CA ASP A 119 4.04 8.80 33.54
C ASP A 119 4.76 9.83 34.41
N SER A 120 5.95 10.33 34.09
CA SER A 120 6.94 9.76 33.17
C SER A 120 8.31 9.68 33.86
N VAL A 121 9.21 8.85 33.33
CA VAL A 121 10.58 8.72 33.85
C VAL A 121 11.35 10.04 33.79
N ASP A 122 11.05 10.89 32.80
CA ASP A 122 11.73 12.17 32.62
C ASP A 122 11.29 13.28 33.58
N GLU A 123 10.01 13.36 34.00
CA GLU A 123 9.64 14.22 35.14
C GLU A 123 10.21 13.66 36.45
N ALA A 124 10.16 12.33 36.63
CA ALA A 124 10.64 11.67 37.84
C ALA A 124 12.15 11.79 38.08
N ARG A 125 12.94 12.30 37.13
CA ARG A 125 14.37 12.64 37.30
C ARG A 125 14.64 14.14 37.34
N LEU A 126 13.60 14.99 37.41
CA LEU A 126 13.76 16.45 37.39
C LEU A 126 14.34 17.00 38.70
N LYS A 127 13.97 16.39 39.84
CA LYS A 127 14.48 16.70 41.20
C LYS A 127 15.84 16.05 41.47
N ASP A 128 15.87 14.75 41.78
CA ASP A 128 17.10 13.94 41.89
C ASP A 128 17.13 12.90 40.74
N PRO A 129 18.25 12.74 40.01
CA PRO A 129 18.39 11.68 39.00
C PRO A 129 18.10 10.25 39.49
N LYS A 130 18.06 10.00 40.81
CA LYS A 130 17.71 8.72 41.45
C LYS A 130 16.22 8.58 41.82
N ASP A 131 15.39 9.61 41.70
CA ASP A 131 13.99 9.56 42.15
C ASP A 131 13.16 8.53 41.38
N PHE A 132 13.43 8.31 40.09
CA PHE A 132 12.86 7.17 39.34
C PHE A 132 13.17 5.82 40.01
N GLU A 133 14.41 5.57 40.46
CA GLU A 133 14.75 4.34 41.16
C GLU A 133 14.06 4.24 42.53
N ARG A 134 13.86 5.38 43.22
CA ARG A 134 13.11 5.42 44.49
C ARG A 134 11.64 5.08 44.27
N ALA A 135 11.00 5.71 43.28
CA ALA A 135 9.61 5.49 42.90
C ALA A 135 9.34 4.02 42.55
N ILE A 136 10.18 3.42 41.69
CA ILE A 136 10.02 2.02 41.27
C ILE A 136 10.20 1.04 42.43
N ARG A 137 11.21 1.22 43.31
CA ARG A 137 11.38 0.39 44.53
C ARG A 137 10.20 0.52 45.49
N LYS A 138 9.69 1.75 45.66
CA LYS A 138 8.56 2.06 46.54
C LYS A 138 7.27 1.43 45.99
N LEU A 139 7.02 1.52 44.69
CA LEU A 139 5.91 0.83 44.03
C LEU A 139 6.04 -0.69 44.15
N TYR A 140 7.21 -1.26 43.83
CA TYR A 140 7.50 -2.70 43.99
C TYR A 140 7.18 -3.22 45.40
N SER A 141 7.62 -2.52 46.44
CA SER A 141 7.36 -2.97 47.82
C SER A 141 5.86 -3.06 48.13
N ARG A 142 5.03 -2.15 47.57
CA ARG A 142 3.57 -2.13 47.74
C ARG A 142 2.83 -3.15 46.87
N ILE A 143 3.28 -3.41 45.64
CA ILE A 143 2.61 -4.35 44.71
C ILE A 143 3.22 -5.76 44.73
N SER A 144 4.21 -6.02 45.57
CA SER A 144 4.95 -7.29 45.67
C SER A 144 4.07 -8.55 45.75
N ILE A 145 2.91 -8.46 46.41
CA ILE A 145 1.92 -9.56 46.53
C ILE A 145 1.12 -9.77 45.23
N ALA A 146 0.93 -8.72 44.41
CA ALA A 146 0.14 -8.72 43.19
C ALA A 146 0.97 -8.72 41.89
N ILE A 147 2.30 -8.66 41.96
CA ILE A 147 3.20 -8.37 40.82
C ILE A 147 3.05 -9.31 39.61
N GLN A 148 2.63 -10.55 39.83
CA GLN A 148 2.38 -11.55 38.77
C GLN A 148 1.04 -11.34 38.03
N ARG A 149 0.07 -10.65 38.66
CA ARG A 149 -1.24 -10.25 38.08
C ARG A 149 -1.33 -8.75 37.76
N THR A 150 -0.17 -8.07 37.68
CA THR A 150 -0.09 -6.63 37.41
C THR A 150 0.48 -6.39 36.02
N HIS A 151 -0.27 -5.67 35.18
CA HIS A 151 0.22 -5.06 33.94
C HIS A 151 0.88 -3.72 34.28
N ILE A 152 2.11 -3.50 33.78
CA ILE A 152 2.89 -2.29 34.05
C ILE A 152 3.25 -1.62 32.73
N VAL A 153 2.82 -0.36 32.55
CA VAL A 153 3.15 0.50 31.41
C VAL A 153 3.92 1.72 31.91
N ILE A 154 5.15 1.93 31.43
CA ILE A 154 6.01 3.06 31.81
C ILE A 154 6.22 3.97 30.59
N THR A 155 6.00 5.28 30.73
CA THR A 155 6.31 6.27 29.68
C THR A 155 7.58 7.08 29.98
N SER A 156 8.30 7.46 28.91
CA SER A 156 9.47 8.35 28.99
C SER A 156 9.68 9.13 27.68
N ARG A 157 10.33 10.30 27.76
CA ARG A 157 11.18 10.80 26.64
C ARG A 157 12.31 9.80 26.38
N ILE A 158 12.70 9.64 25.11
CA ILE A 158 13.72 8.67 24.68
C ILE A 158 15.08 9.06 25.26
N SER A 159 15.38 10.36 25.20
CA SER A 159 16.58 11.01 25.75
C SER A 159 16.85 10.78 27.26
N ALA A 160 15.83 10.47 28.05
CA ALA A 160 15.93 10.32 29.51
C ALA A 160 15.88 8.86 29.99
N TRP A 161 15.44 7.94 29.13
CA TRP A 161 15.45 6.51 29.40
C TRP A 161 16.85 5.95 29.16
N ARG A 162 17.45 5.32 30.17
CA ARG A 162 18.80 4.74 30.09
C ARG A 162 18.71 3.30 29.56
N PRO A 163 19.08 3.02 28.29
CA PRO A 163 18.67 1.81 27.58
C PRO A 163 19.05 0.50 28.27
N LYS A 164 20.26 0.39 28.80
CA LYS A 164 20.72 -0.82 29.52
C LYS A 164 20.51 -0.69 31.01
N THR A 165 20.71 0.51 31.57
CA THR A 165 20.63 0.72 33.03
C THR A 165 19.21 0.62 33.56
N ASP A 166 18.24 1.31 32.94
CA ASP A 166 16.86 1.37 33.43
C ASP A 166 16.07 0.12 33.08
N LEU A 167 16.26 -0.44 31.87
CA LEU A 167 15.63 -1.70 31.46
C LEU A 167 15.98 -2.82 32.43
N LYS A 168 17.28 -3.05 32.65
CA LYS A 168 17.77 -4.08 33.58
C LYS A 168 17.29 -3.85 35.01
N PHE A 169 17.20 -2.58 35.44
CA PHE A 169 16.67 -2.24 36.77
C PHE A 169 15.17 -2.56 36.88
N CYS A 170 14.36 -2.18 35.89
CA CYS A 170 12.94 -2.52 35.82
C CYS A 170 12.70 -4.02 35.74
N GLU A 171 13.47 -4.78 34.95
CA GLU A 171 13.41 -6.25 34.91
C GLU A 171 13.82 -6.90 36.24
N THR A 172 14.75 -6.29 36.97
CA THR A 172 15.18 -6.77 38.30
C THR A 172 14.12 -6.53 39.38
N GLN A 173 13.34 -5.44 39.30
CA GLN A 173 12.27 -5.13 40.26
C GLN A 173 10.92 -5.77 39.88
N PHE A 174 10.60 -5.81 38.59
CA PHE A 174 9.34 -6.34 38.06
C PHE A 174 9.64 -7.52 37.11
N PRO A 175 10.07 -8.68 37.63
CA PRO A 175 10.47 -9.81 36.81
C PRO A 175 9.37 -10.28 35.86
N ALA A 176 9.82 -10.96 34.80
CA ALA A 176 8.99 -11.63 33.82
C ALA A 176 7.90 -12.49 34.47
N VAL A 177 6.70 -12.43 33.91
CA VAL A 177 5.55 -13.23 34.38
C VAL A 177 5.59 -14.59 33.69
N TYR A 178 5.37 -15.65 34.46
CA TYR A 178 5.20 -16.99 33.93
C TYR A 178 3.78 -17.13 33.38
N THR A 179 3.65 -17.21 32.05
CA THR A 179 2.39 -17.43 31.34
C THR A 179 1.93 -18.89 31.48
N VAL A 180 1.48 -19.26 32.68
CA VAL A 180 0.72 -20.49 32.90
C VAL A 180 -0.54 -20.41 32.06
N TYR A 181 -0.67 -21.30 31.08
CA TYR A 181 -1.87 -21.43 30.26
C TYR A 181 -3.06 -21.77 31.18
N LYS A 182 -3.93 -20.80 31.46
CA LYS A 182 -5.18 -21.00 32.21
C LYS A 182 -6.12 -21.89 31.39
N GLU A 183 -6.14 -23.19 31.67
CA GLU A 183 -7.19 -24.12 31.23
C GLU A 183 -8.52 -23.78 31.94
N ASN A 184 -9.18 -22.72 31.50
CA ASN A 184 -10.55 -22.45 31.92
C ASN A 184 -11.49 -23.49 31.31
N LYS A 185 -11.89 -24.49 32.11
CA LYS A 185 -13.02 -25.34 31.80
C LYS A 185 -14.29 -24.49 31.65
N ILE A 186 -14.77 -24.36 30.43
CA ILE A 186 -16.13 -23.92 30.12
C ILE A 186 -16.77 -25.06 29.32
N GLU A 187 -17.72 -25.75 29.94
CA GLU A 187 -18.56 -26.72 29.25
C GLU A 187 -19.68 -25.96 28.50
N ILE A 188 -19.56 -25.86 27.18
CA ILE A 188 -20.63 -25.54 26.22
C ILE A 188 -20.25 -26.21 24.88
N GLY A 189 -21.26 -26.55 24.07
CA GLY A 189 -21.12 -27.39 22.89
C GLY A 189 -20.42 -26.75 21.69
N GLU A 190 -20.14 -27.61 20.71
CA GLU A 190 -19.31 -27.38 19.52
C GLU A 190 -19.87 -26.31 18.56
N GLU A 191 -19.08 -25.27 18.29
CA GLU A 191 -18.79 -24.75 16.93
C GLU A 191 -17.56 -23.80 16.97
N ASP A 192 -16.97 -23.52 15.80
CA ASP A 192 -15.74 -22.72 15.55
C ASP A 192 -14.42 -23.13 16.25
N ILE A 193 -13.64 -23.98 15.56
CA ILE A 193 -12.19 -24.16 15.79
C ILE A 193 -11.42 -23.77 14.51
N SER A 194 -10.72 -22.63 14.56
CA SER A 194 -9.67 -22.24 13.60
C SER A 194 -8.79 -21.12 14.19
N LEU A 195 -7.66 -20.79 13.54
CA LEU A 195 -6.72 -19.69 13.88
C LEU A 195 -5.71 -19.90 15.03
N LYS A 196 -5.29 -21.14 15.34
CA LYS A 196 -4.26 -21.40 16.38
C LYS A 196 -2.99 -22.16 15.94
N GLU A 197 -2.57 -22.03 14.68
CA GLU A 197 -1.38 -22.74 14.16
C GLU A 197 -0.55 -21.88 13.18
N ALA A 198 0.13 -20.83 13.70
CA ALA A 198 0.92 -19.90 12.88
C ALA A 198 2.07 -19.17 13.63
N ARG A 199 2.73 -19.78 14.62
CA ARG A 199 3.84 -19.15 15.39
C ARG A 199 4.98 -20.13 15.77
N SER A 200 5.60 -20.82 14.81
CA SER A 200 6.70 -21.76 15.10
C SER A 200 7.66 -22.03 13.92
N SER A 201 8.51 -21.08 13.55
CA SER A 201 9.64 -21.34 12.61
C SER A 201 10.71 -20.21 12.56
N SER A 202 11.42 -19.98 13.67
CA SER A 202 12.55 -19.02 13.70
C SER A 202 13.63 -19.30 14.77
N LEU A 203 14.18 -20.52 14.81
CA LEU A 203 15.39 -20.82 15.60
C LEU A 203 16.21 -21.96 14.96
N GLN A 204 17.42 -21.66 14.49
CA GLN A 204 18.58 -22.57 14.54
C GLN A 204 19.89 -21.77 14.54
N ASN A 205 20.55 -21.72 15.70
CA ASN A 205 22.00 -21.83 15.87
C ASN A 205 22.34 -21.78 17.37
N GLY A 206 22.99 -22.83 17.89
CA GLY A 206 23.30 -22.99 19.31
C GLY A 206 22.71 -24.27 19.89
N LEU A 207 23.54 -25.09 20.52
CA LEU A 207 23.18 -26.42 21.05
C LEU A 207 22.96 -26.39 22.58
N ASN A 208 22.12 -27.32 23.03
CA ASN A 208 21.89 -27.83 24.40
C ASN A 208 20.74 -27.23 25.22
N ASN A 209 20.12 -28.15 25.98
CA ASN A 209 19.26 -28.00 27.16
C ASN A 209 17.79 -27.57 26.99
N THR A 210 16.90 -28.57 27.10
CA THR A 210 15.54 -28.53 27.70
C THR A 210 14.45 -27.66 27.05
N PRO A 211 13.15 -27.95 27.30
CA PRO A 211 12.05 -27.08 26.88
C PRO A 211 11.98 -25.85 27.77
N ASP A 212 12.68 -24.78 27.37
CA ASP A 212 12.78 -23.54 28.13
C ASP A 212 11.45 -22.76 28.15
N GLU A 213 10.94 -22.48 29.36
CA GLU A 213 9.79 -21.62 29.56
C GLU A 213 10.14 -20.17 29.16
N LYS A 214 9.57 -19.67 28.05
CA LYS A 214 9.85 -18.32 27.56
C LYS A 214 9.39 -17.23 28.53
N LYS A 215 10.32 -16.73 29.33
CA LYS A 215 10.18 -15.54 30.18
C LYS A 215 10.06 -14.30 29.32
N GLU A 216 8.89 -13.67 29.31
CA GLU A 216 8.71 -12.38 28.63
C GLU A 216 9.10 -11.22 29.57
N GLY A 217 10.24 -10.58 29.26
CA GLY A 217 10.74 -9.38 29.93
C GLY A 217 10.00 -8.10 29.48
N PHE A 218 10.63 -6.94 29.69
CA PHE A 218 10.04 -5.67 29.25
C PHE A 218 10.09 -5.52 27.72
N LYS A 219 8.93 -5.37 27.09
CA LYS A 219 8.80 -5.02 25.67
C LYS A 219 8.81 -3.48 25.55
N VAL A 220 9.71 -2.97 24.73
CA VAL A 220 9.84 -1.53 24.46
C VAL A 220 9.14 -1.19 23.15
N TYR A 221 8.37 -0.10 23.16
CA TYR A 221 7.67 0.44 21.99
C TYR A 221 7.94 1.94 21.85
N SER A 222 7.90 2.46 20.62
CA SER A 222 7.71 3.89 20.37
C SER A 222 6.31 4.21 19.87
N LEU A 223 5.82 5.40 20.23
CA LEU A 223 4.53 5.92 19.78
C LEU A 223 4.69 6.44 18.35
N ALA A 224 3.98 5.84 17.40
CA ALA A 224 4.14 6.14 15.97
C ALA A 224 3.65 7.56 15.62
N ASP A 225 4.08 8.07 14.47
CA ASP A 225 3.62 9.33 13.91
C ASP A 225 2.14 9.30 13.47
N LEU A 226 1.56 10.48 13.27
CA LEU A 226 0.18 10.64 12.80
C LEU A 226 0.06 10.35 11.30
N THR A 227 -0.82 9.42 10.94
CA THR A 227 -1.21 9.17 9.56
C THR A 227 -2.08 10.30 8.99
N GLY A 228 -2.09 10.49 7.67
CA GLY A 228 -2.93 11.51 7.00
C GLY A 228 -4.43 11.41 7.34
N ASN A 229 -4.94 10.19 7.60
CA ASN A 229 -6.30 9.97 8.09
C ASN A 229 -6.48 10.55 9.51
N GLN A 230 -5.56 10.27 10.43
CA GLN A 230 -5.61 10.80 11.80
C GLN A 230 -5.47 12.33 11.84
N ILE A 231 -4.61 12.90 10.99
CA ILE A 231 -4.48 14.36 10.81
C ILE A 231 -5.82 14.94 10.32
N THR A 232 -6.43 14.33 9.30
CA THR A 232 -7.74 14.75 8.75
C THR A 232 -8.84 14.70 9.81
N THR A 233 -8.89 13.63 10.62
CA THR A 233 -9.80 13.52 11.77
C THR A 233 -9.55 14.63 12.79
N PHE A 234 -8.31 14.83 13.23
CA PHE A 234 -7.95 15.82 14.24
C PHE A 234 -8.31 17.25 13.82
N VAL A 235 -7.94 17.66 12.61
CA VAL A 235 -8.27 18.98 12.02
C VAL A 235 -9.78 19.20 11.95
N THR A 236 -10.54 18.16 11.60
CA THR A 236 -12.01 18.21 11.49
C THR A 236 -12.66 18.30 12.87
N THR A 237 -12.24 17.47 13.84
CA THR A 237 -12.79 17.46 15.20
C THR A 237 -12.44 18.70 16.01
N LYS A 238 -11.28 19.34 15.78
CA LYS A 238 -10.94 20.67 16.34
C LYS A 238 -11.78 21.82 15.76
N GLY A 239 -12.62 21.59 14.74
CA GLY A 239 -13.54 22.60 14.20
C GLY A 239 -12.86 23.71 13.39
N VAL A 240 -11.73 23.41 12.74
CA VAL A 240 -10.89 24.39 12.02
C VAL A 240 -11.67 25.00 10.85
N LYS A 241 -11.73 26.34 10.81
CA LYS A 241 -12.33 27.07 9.68
C LYS A 241 -11.54 26.75 8.40
N LYS A 242 -12.26 26.30 7.37
CA LYS A 242 -11.67 25.86 6.08
C LYS A 242 -10.66 24.72 6.22
N SER A 243 -10.95 23.70 7.03
CA SER A 243 -10.14 22.47 7.16
C SER A 243 -9.70 21.87 5.81
N ALA A 244 -10.59 21.86 4.81
CA ALA A 244 -10.27 21.39 3.45
C ALA A 244 -9.24 22.27 2.70
N ASP A 245 -9.22 23.58 2.95
CA ASP A 245 -8.20 24.48 2.36
C ASP A 245 -6.84 24.30 3.08
N PHE A 246 -6.85 24.12 4.40
CA PHE A 246 -5.64 23.80 5.18
C PHE A 246 -4.98 22.51 4.69
N LEU A 247 -5.76 21.42 4.52
CA LEU A 247 -5.23 20.14 4.03
C LEU A 247 -4.74 20.21 2.58
N ARG A 248 -5.39 21.02 1.72
CA ARG A 248 -4.92 21.27 0.34
C ARG A 248 -3.60 22.05 0.33
N GLU A 249 -3.46 23.05 1.19
CA GLU A 249 -2.22 23.83 1.32
C GLU A 249 -1.07 22.98 1.89
N LEU A 250 -1.37 22.11 2.86
CA LEU A 250 -0.41 21.18 3.47
C LEU A 250 0.18 20.22 2.44
N GLU A 251 -0.67 19.68 1.56
CA GLU A 251 -0.30 18.86 0.41
C GLU A 251 0.48 19.66 -0.65
N ARG A 252 0.16 20.93 -0.88
CA ARG A 252 0.87 21.79 -1.84
C ARG A 252 2.28 22.16 -1.36
N GLN A 253 2.41 22.57 -0.10
CA GLN A 253 3.69 23.02 0.48
C GLN A 253 4.64 21.87 0.85
N ASP A 254 4.25 20.60 0.64
CA ASP A 254 5.01 19.42 1.06
C ASP A 254 5.26 19.42 2.59
N ALA A 255 4.20 19.76 3.34
CA ALA A 255 4.29 20.15 4.75
C ALA A 255 3.77 19.08 5.73
N TRP A 256 3.33 17.91 5.25
CA TRP A 256 2.90 16.77 6.08
C TRP A 256 3.94 16.34 7.13
N VAL A 257 5.23 16.46 6.80
CA VAL A 257 6.36 16.19 7.71
C VAL A 257 6.29 17.02 9.00
N PHE A 258 5.69 18.22 8.95
CA PHE A 258 5.59 19.10 10.11
C PHE A 258 4.33 18.85 10.95
N THR A 259 3.40 17.99 10.51
CA THR A 259 2.13 17.68 11.21
C THR A 259 2.09 16.29 11.85
N THR A 260 3.22 15.56 11.88
CA THR A 260 3.23 14.15 12.33
C THR A 260 3.00 13.95 13.82
N ARG A 261 3.07 15.02 14.64
CA ARG A 261 2.76 14.99 16.08
C ARG A 261 1.54 15.85 16.40
N PRO A 262 0.67 15.44 17.35
CA PRO A 262 -0.51 16.21 17.73
C PRO A 262 -0.19 17.67 18.08
N GLN A 263 0.88 17.91 18.85
CA GLN A 263 1.21 19.27 19.30
C GLN A 263 1.74 20.18 18.20
N ASP A 264 2.49 19.65 17.22
CA ASP A 264 3.00 20.43 16.10
C ASP A 264 1.88 20.73 15.09
N LEU A 265 0.95 19.78 14.91
CA LEU A 265 -0.30 20.02 14.18
C LEU A 265 -1.15 21.11 14.84
N GLU A 266 -1.27 21.16 16.18
CA GLU A 266 -1.95 22.25 16.87
C GLU A 266 -1.27 23.62 16.66
N GLU A 267 0.06 23.69 16.64
CA GLU A 267 0.79 24.93 16.38
C GLU A 267 0.63 25.41 14.93
N LEU A 268 0.65 24.50 13.96
CA LEU A 268 0.38 24.83 12.55
C LEU A 268 -1.09 25.25 12.32
N LEU A 269 -2.03 24.67 13.06
CA LEU A 269 -3.43 25.12 13.08
C LEU A 269 -3.58 26.50 13.73
N ALA A 270 -2.83 26.80 14.79
CA ALA A 270 -2.82 28.15 15.38
C ALA A 270 -2.25 29.18 14.40
N PHE A 271 -1.14 28.86 13.72
CA PHE A 271 -0.55 29.71 12.68
C PHE A 271 -1.51 29.93 11.50
N TRP A 272 -2.16 28.86 11.01
CA TRP A 272 -3.18 28.96 9.96
C TRP A 272 -4.35 29.86 10.37
N ASN A 273 -4.87 29.72 11.59
CA ASN A 273 -5.98 30.53 12.07
C ASN A 273 -5.63 32.03 12.17
N ASP A 274 -4.40 32.37 12.59
CA ASP A 274 -3.92 33.76 12.68
C ASP A 274 -3.52 34.35 11.31
N LYS A 275 -2.73 33.63 10.50
CA LYS A 275 -2.16 34.16 9.24
C LYS A 275 -2.98 33.86 7.98
N GLN A 276 -3.97 32.96 8.06
CA GLN A 276 -4.77 32.47 6.92
C GLN A 276 -3.92 31.88 5.77
N ARG A 277 -2.70 31.41 6.09
CA ARG A 277 -1.73 30.75 5.20
C ARG A 277 -0.85 29.81 6.03
N LEU A 278 -0.30 28.76 5.41
CA LEU A 278 0.75 27.93 6.06
C LEU A 278 2.14 28.54 5.93
N GLY A 279 2.44 29.18 4.79
CA GLY A 279 3.75 29.75 4.51
C GLY A 279 4.64 28.87 3.64
N THR A 280 5.81 29.41 3.29
CA THR A 280 6.75 28.73 2.39
C THR A 280 7.49 27.60 3.11
N ARG A 281 8.10 26.69 2.36
CA ARG A 281 8.86 25.57 2.93
C ARG A 281 10.04 26.02 3.80
N PHE A 282 10.62 27.19 3.52
CA PHE A 282 11.61 27.83 4.39
C PHE A 282 10.99 28.36 5.68
N GLU A 283 9.91 29.15 5.61
CA GLU A 283 9.22 29.68 6.81
C GLU A 283 8.81 28.53 7.76
N LEU A 284 8.27 27.45 7.20
CA LEU A 284 7.86 26.25 7.94
C LEU A 284 9.06 25.49 8.55
N MET A 285 10.17 25.36 7.82
CA MET A 285 11.38 24.71 8.31
C MET A 285 12.03 25.51 9.46
N GLU A 286 12.20 26.82 9.28
CA GLU A 286 12.77 27.74 10.26
C GLU A 286 11.94 27.77 11.56
N HIS A 287 10.61 27.89 11.43
CA HIS A 287 9.69 27.85 12.57
C HIS A 287 9.68 26.49 13.28
N SER A 288 9.65 25.38 12.54
CA SER A 288 9.72 24.02 13.10
C SER A 288 11.02 23.80 13.88
N VAL A 289 12.17 24.17 13.30
CA VAL A 289 13.49 24.07 13.95
C VAL A 289 13.52 24.91 15.23
N GLN A 290 13.05 26.16 15.21
CA GLN A 290 13.00 26.98 16.42
C GLN A 290 12.10 26.35 17.50
N ARG A 291 10.87 26.00 17.15
CA ARG A 291 9.87 25.41 18.06
C ARG A 291 10.34 24.11 18.71
N ARG A 292 11.10 23.31 17.97
CA ARG A 292 11.64 22.01 18.41
C ARG A 292 12.98 22.10 19.15
N LEU A 293 13.63 23.28 19.20
CA LEU A 293 14.83 23.55 20.01
C LEU A 293 14.52 24.22 21.35
N GLU A 294 13.32 24.75 21.53
CA GLU A 294 12.81 25.18 22.82
C GLU A 294 12.37 23.97 23.67
N GLU A 295 12.63 23.99 24.98
CA GLU A 295 11.81 23.21 25.92
C GLU A 295 10.43 23.87 25.96
N ARG A 296 9.34 23.11 26.12
CA ARG A 296 7.98 23.71 26.17
C ARG A 296 7.40 23.75 27.59
N ASP A 297 7.89 22.88 28.47
CA ASP A 297 7.52 22.86 29.89
C ASP A 297 8.19 24.00 30.67
N GLN A 298 7.44 24.69 31.54
CA GLN A 298 7.96 25.85 32.30
C GLN A 298 8.83 25.43 33.49
N ASP A 299 8.40 24.43 34.26
CA ASP A 299 9.14 23.98 35.45
C ASP A 299 10.51 23.40 35.04
N ARG A 300 10.61 22.75 33.88
CA ARG A 300 11.87 22.34 33.25
C ARG A 300 12.70 23.51 32.72
N ARG A 301 12.10 24.53 32.11
CA ARG A 301 12.81 25.77 31.67
C ARG A 301 13.49 26.45 32.85
N GLU A 302 12.82 26.49 34.00
CA GLU A 302 13.33 27.10 35.23
C GLU A 302 14.33 26.18 35.98
N SER A 303 14.06 24.87 36.04
CA SER A 303 14.95 23.87 36.65
C SER A 303 16.29 23.70 35.91
N LYS A 304 16.28 23.74 34.56
CA LYS A 304 17.47 23.52 33.72
C LYS A 304 17.60 24.61 32.63
N PRO A 305 18.03 25.84 32.99
CA PRO A 305 18.13 26.97 32.06
C PRO A 305 19.13 26.68 30.92
N PHE A 306 18.65 26.80 29.67
CA PHE A 306 19.46 26.48 28.49
C PHE A 306 19.04 27.37 27.30
N THR A 307 19.97 28.18 26.79
CA THR A 307 19.65 29.24 25.82
C THR A 307 19.40 28.69 24.40
N ILE A 308 18.50 29.36 23.67
CA ILE A 308 18.14 28.98 22.29
C ILE A 308 19.37 29.06 21.36
N GLU A 309 20.23 30.06 21.53
CA GLU A 309 21.49 30.20 20.78
C GLU A 309 22.43 29.00 20.97
N LYS A 310 22.53 28.49 22.22
CA LYS A 310 23.32 27.30 22.55
C LYS A 310 22.69 26.05 21.93
N ALA A 311 21.36 25.92 21.99
CA ALA A 311 20.61 24.84 21.35
C ALA A 311 20.82 24.82 19.83
N GLN A 312 20.69 25.96 19.16
CA GLN A 312 20.94 26.13 17.72
C GLN A 312 22.39 25.78 17.35
N LYS A 313 23.39 26.29 18.09
CA LYS A 313 24.81 25.96 17.86
C LYS A 313 25.05 24.45 17.96
N GLY A 314 24.53 23.81 19.01
CA GLY A 314 24.68 22.37 19.22
C GLY A 314 23.98 21.53 18.14
N ALA A 315 22.74 21.87 17.79
CA ALA A 315 21.98 21.16 16.76
C ALA A 315 22.61 21.30 15.36
N ARG A 316 23.08 22.49 14.98
CA ARG A 316 23.82 22.73 13.72
C ARG A 316 25.10 21.89 13.65
N LEU A 317 25.87 21.84 14.75
CA LEU A 317 27.09 21.02 14.82
C LEU A 317 26.79 19.52 14.72
N LEU A 318 25.80 19.01 15.48
CA LEU A 318 25.41 17.60 15.39
C LEU A 318 24.84 17.24 14.01
N ALA A 319 24.05 18.10 13.37
CA ALA A 319 23.56 17.89 12.01
C ALA A 319 24.72 17.77 11.01
N SER A 320 25.67 18.72 11.06
CA SER A 320 26.85 18.69 10.20
C SER A 320 27.74 17.48 10.44
N ALA A 321 27.87 17.04 11.70
CA ALA A 321 28.60 15.81 12.05
C ALA A 321 27.88 14.56 11.49
N SER A 322 26.56 14.47 11.60
CA SER A 322 25.78 13.36 11.04
C SER A 322 25.87 13.26 9.51
N VAL A 323 25.86 14.39 8.80
CA VAL A 323 26.04 14.40 7.34
C VAL A 323 27.48 14.03 6.98
N LEU A 324 28.48 14.71 7.56
CA LEU A 324 29.88 14.56 7.16
C LEU A 324 30.54 13.25 7.62
N ARG A 325 29.91 12.52 8.56
CA ARG A 325 30.34 11.17 8.98
C ARG A 325 29.56 10.02 8.34
N HIS A 326 28.50 10.30 7.58
CA HIS A 326 27.55 9.29 7.09
C HIS A 326 26.99 8.41 8.22
N GLU A 327 26.53 9.06 9.30
CA GLU A 327 25.97 8.40 10.48
C GLU A 327 24.79 9.23 11.00
N SER A 328 23.57 8.69 10.87
CA SER A 328 22.32 9.37 11.25
C SER A 328 21.98 9.21 12.73
N ALA A 329 22.52 8.18 13.39
CA ALA A 329 22.29 7.91 14.81
C ALA A 329 23.24 8.71 15.71
N ILE A 330 22.72 9.16 16.84
CA ILE A 330 23.41 9.92 17.88
C ILE A 330 23.22 9.15 19.20
N ARG A 331 24.33 8.88 19.89
CA ARG A 331 24.34 8.00 21.07
C ARG A 331 23.71 8.66 22.30
N ILE A 332 22.80 7.95 22.97
CA ILE A 332 22.29 8.36 24.29
C ILE A 332 23.32 7.99 25.38
N PRO A 333 23.70 8.92 26.29
CA PRO A 333 24.64 8.60 27.39
C PRO A 333 24.03 7.71 28.48
N ASP A 334 24.49 6.45 28.55
CA ASP A 334 24.00 5.39 29.48
C ASP A 334 25.10 4.92 30.47
N GLY A 335 26.20 5.67 30.62
CA GLY A 335 27.34 5.31 31.49
C GLY A 335 28.14 4.05 31.09
N THR A 336 27.57 3.21 30.22
CA THR A 336 28.18 2.00 29.65
C THR A 336 28.59 2.23 28.20
N ASN A 337 29.48 1.37 27.67
CA ASN A 337 29.89 1.42 26.27
C ASN A 337 28.76 0.90 25.36
N ASN A 338 27.91 1.82 24.91
CA ASN A 338 27.26 1.73 23.60
C ASN A 338 28.26 2.23 22.55
N LEU A 339 28.43 1.50 21.45
CA LEU A 339 29.37 1.82 20.37
C LEU A 339 28.66 2.28 19.08
N ARG A 340 27.33 2.41 19.10
CA ARG A 340 26.50 2.81 17.95
C ARG A 340 26.15 4.30 18.01
N GLY A 341 26.15 4.97 16.86
CA GLY A 341 25.87 6.40 16.74
C GLY A 341 27.05 7.31 17.11
N ILE A 342 26.94 8.57 16.72
CA ILE A 342 27.87 9.65 17.07
C ILE A 342 27.86 9.87 18.59
N ASP A 343 29.06 9.85 19.20
CA ASP A 343 29.28 10.36 20.54
C ASP A 343 29.23 11.89 20.53
N VAL A 344 28.21 12.46 21.19
CA VAL A 344 28.01 13.91 21.29
C VAL A 344 29.24 14.63 21.84
N LYS A 345 29.96 14.05 22.80
CA LYS A 345 31.17 14.66 23.38
C LYS A 345 32.35 14.73 22.42
N SER A 346 32.36 13.91 21.37
CA SER A 346 33.38 14.01 20.31
C SER A 346 33.16 15.20 19.37
N ILE A 347 31.96 15.82 19.41
CA ILE A 347 31.56 16.96 18.56
C ILE A 347 31.40 18.24 19.38
N LEU A 348 30.82 18.15 20.57
CA LEU A 348 30.58 19.27 21.50
C LEU A 348 31.61 19.24 22.63
N THR A 349 32.89 19.41 22.27
CA THR A 349 34.04 19.30 23.19
C THR A 349 34.01 20.25 24.38
N ASP A 350 33.33 21.40 24.22
CA ASP A 350 33.32 22.50 25.19
C ASP A 350 32.12 22.40 26.16
N TRP A 351 31.37 21.29 26.14
CA TRP A 351 30.09 21.10 26.83
C TRP A 351 30.17 19.95 27.87
N ASP A 352 29.36 20.02 28.92
CA ASP A 352 29.25 18.94 29.92
C ASP A 352 28.16 17.89 29.56
N ASP A 353 28.09 16.80 30.33
CA ASP A 353 27.08 15.73 30.12
C ASP A 353 25.64 16.24 30.23
N THR A 354 25.39 17.24 31.08
CA THR A 354 24.08 17.83 31.34
C THR A 354 23.62 18.65 30.14
N ASP A 355 24.49 19.52 29.62
CA ASP A 355 24.26 20.28 28.39
C ASP A 355 23.97 19.37 27.20
N CYS A 356 24.76 18.30 27.06
CA CYS A 356 24.55 17.29 26.02
C CYS A 356 23.18 16.60 26.16
N GLN A 357 22.80 16.19 27.37
CA GLN A 357 21.51 15.56 27.63
C GLN A 357 20.32 16.53 27.42
N ILE A 358 20.45 17.80 27.81
CA ILE A 358 19.42 18.84 27.59
C ILE A 358 19.20 19.08 26.09
N LEU A 359 20.27 19.07 25.28
CA LEU A 359 20.15 19.17 23.83
C LEU A 359 19.47 17.93 23.22
N LEU A 360 19.87 16.72 23.62
CA LEU A 360 19.23 15.49 23.13
C LEU A 360 17.77 15.35 23.58
N SER A 361 17.34 16.04 24.65
CA SER A 361 15.94 16.06 25.11
C SER A 361 15.05 17.08 24.40
N ARG A 362 15.52 17.69 23.31
CA ARG A 362 14.75 18.63 22.49
C ARG A 362 13.94 17.91 21.41
N PRO A 363 12.65 18.27 21.18
CA PRO A 363 11.77 17.64 20.18
C PRO A 363 12.24 17.66 18.71
N ILE A 364 13.43 18.19 18.42
CA ILE A 364 14.09 18.11 17.11
C ILE A 364 14.74 16.74 16.88
N PHE A 365 15.01 16.00 17.96
CA PHE A 365 15.52 14.65 17.96
C PHE A 365 14.40 13.63 18.21
N ASP A 366 14.49 12.50 17.53
CA ASP A 366 13.52 11.39 17.54
C ASP A 366 14.24 10.06 17.70
N GLU A 367 13.46 9.00 17.93
CA GLU A 367 13.98 7.64 18.00
C GLU A 367 14.54 7.16 16.64
N ALA A 368 15.55 6.29 16.70
CA ALA A 368 16.23 5.73 15.52
C ALA A 368 16.36 4.21 15.63
N ILE A 369 17.10 3.75 16.64
CA ILE A 369 17.11 2.38 17.16
C ILE A 369 17.26 2.47 18.69
N TYR A 370 17.01 1.37 19.40
CA TYR A 370 17.06 1.37 20.86
C TYR A 370 18.41 1.86 21.42
N GLY A 371 18.37 3.01 22.11
CA GLY A 371 19.54 3.65 22.71
C GLY A 371 20.29 4.67 21.85
N THR A 372 19.71 5.08 20.73
CA THR A 372 20.15 6.22 19.93
C THR A 372 18.96 7.15 19.61
N VAL A 373 19.27 8.40 19.25
CA VAL A 373 18.33 9.34 18.64
C VAL A 373 18.86 9.81 17.28
N ARG A 374 17.99 10.32 16.41
CA ARG A 374 18.32 10.96 15.13
C ARG A 374 17.58 12.28 15.00
N PHE A 375 17.86 13.07 13.97
CA PHE A 375 16.99 14.20 13.64
C PHE A 375 15.62 13.69 13.15
N HIS A 376 14.53 14.30 13.63
CA HIS A 376 13.15 13.89 13.36
C HIS A 376 12.78 13.75 11.89
N HIS A 377 13.44 14.51 11.01
CA HIS A 377 13.33 14.32 9.58
C HIS A 377 14.63 14.65 8.86
N ARG A 378 14.91 13.93 7.77
CA ARG A 378 16.11 14.08 6.95
C ARG A 378 16.34 15.53 6.48
N SER A 379 15.29 16.22 6.01
CA SER A 379 15.42 17.61 5.52
C SER A 379 15.82 18.62 6.60
N VAL A 380 15.63 18.30 7.88
CA VAL A 380 16.04 19.14 9.02
C VAL A 380 17.54 19.00 9.28
N ARG A 381 18.07 17.77 9.21
CA ARG A 381 19.52 17.48 9.19
C ARG A 381 20.20 18.22 8.02
N GLU A 382 19.57 18.22 6.85
CA GLU A 382 20.09 18.92 5.66
C GLU A 382 20.06 20.46 5.81
N TYR A 383 18.95 21.03 6.28
CA TYR A 383 18.80 22.48 6.54
C TYR A 383 19.80 22.99 7.59
N LEU A 384 19.88 22.34 8.75
CA LEU A 384 20.82 22.71 9.83
C LEU A 384 22.29 22.62 9.39
N THR A 385 22.61 21.66 8.52
CA THR A 385 23.96 21.54 7.94
C THR A 385 24.24 22.67 6.94
N ALA A 386 23.24 23.08 6.16
CA ALA A 386 23.37 24.23 5.26
C ALA A 386 23.51 25.55 6.03
N GLU A 387 22.76 25.76 7.13
CA GLU A 387 22.97 26.91 8.02
C GLU A 387 24.40 26.92 8.59
N TRP A 388 24.89 25.78 9.08
CA TRP A 388 26.24 25.67 9.62
C TRP A 388 27.30 26.05 8.58
N LEU A 389 27.19 25.50 7.36
CA LEU A 389 28.10 25.81 6.26
C LEU A 389 27.97 27.27 5.80
N SER A 390 26.78 27.87 5.84
CA SER A 390 26.58 29.29 5.57
C SER A 390 27.30 30.19 6.58
N GLU A 391 27.37 29.81 7.86
CA GLU A 391 28.20 30.52 8.84
C GLU A 391 29.70 30.34 8.54
N GLN A 392 30.13 29.13 8.16
CA GLN A 392 31.54 28.89 7.81
C GLN A 392 31.98 29.60 6.49
N LEU A 393 31.04 29.91 5.59
CA LEU A 393 31.29 30.67 4.35
C LEU A 393 31.58 32.16 4.59
N LYS A 394 31.20 32.72 5.74
CA LYS A 394 31.49 34.13 6.10
C LYS A 394 32.97 34.38 6.37
N ASN A 395 33.72 33.32 6.68
CA ASN A 395 35.17 33.36 6.85
C ASN A 395 35.86 33.12 5.49
N GLU A 396 36.50 34.14 4.92
CA GLU A 396 37.09 34.07 3.57
C GLU A 396 38.06 32.90 3.39
N GLY A 397 38.88 32.61 4.41
CA GLY A 397 39.87 31.52 4.42
C GLY A 397 39.27 30.09 4.42
N SER A 398 37.96 29.93 4.56
CA SER A 398 37.26 28.63 4.44
C SER A 398 36.38 28.51 3.21
N ARG A 399 36.05 29.59 2.46
CA ARG A 399 35.16 29.50 1.29
C ARG A 399 35.60 28.43 0.28
N GLN A 400 36.84 28.45 -0.17
CA GLN A 400 37.35 27.45 -1.14
C GLN A 400 37.26 26.02 -0.61
N LYS A 401 37.51 25.80 0.70
CA LYS A 401 37.43 24.48 1.33
C LYS A 401 35.98 23.97 1.38
N ILE A 402 35.03 24.86 1.65
CA ILE A 402 33.59 24.55 1.69
C ILE A 402 33.06 24.32 0.27
N GLU A 403 33.42 25.17 -0.69
CA GLU A 403 33.05 24.95 -2.09
C GLU A 403 33.56 23.60 -2.60
N HIS A 404 34.76 23.16 -2.20
CA HIS A 404 35.27 21.81 -2.52
C HIS A 404 34.54 20.64 -1.85
N LEU A 405 33.70 20.85 -0.84
CA LEU A 405 32.77 19.82 -0.33
C LEU A 405 31.59 19.58 -1.28
N PHE A 406 31.26 20.56 -2.12
CA PHE A 406 30.10 20.53 -3.02
C PHE A 406 30.49 20.39 -4.48
N ILE A 407 31.51 21.11 -4.92
CA ILE A 407 31.91 21.30 -6.30
C ILE A 407 33.37 20.90 -6.42
N ARG A 408 33.63 19.84 -7.17
CA ARG A 408 34.97 19.36 -7.45
C ARG A 408 35.31 19.56 -8.91
N THR A 409 36.41 20.27 -9.17
CA THR A 409 37.14 20.14 -10.43
C THR A 409 37.84 18.79 -10.41
N GLN A 410 37.09 17.75 -10.76
CA GLN A 410 37.69 16.67 -11.53
C GLN A 410 37.89 17.20 -12.97
N TYR A 411 38.25 16.34 -13.90
CA TYR A 411 37.65 16.42 -15.23
C TYR A 411 38.00 17.60 -16.17
N GLU A 412 38.73 18.62 -15.74
CA GLU A 412 38.74 19.95 -16.41
C GLU A 412 37.35 20.61 -16.53
N GLN A 413 36.34 20.06 -15.83
CA GLN A 413 35.03 20.67 -15.59
C GLN A 413 34.68 20.57 -14.10
N GLU A 414 33.91 21.55 -13.62
CA GLU A 414 33.37 21.53 -12.26
C GLU A 414 32.09 20.68 -12.21
N VAL A 415 32.04 19.68 -11.31
CA VAL A 415 30.83 18.88 -11.07
C VAL A 415 30.43 18.87 -9.61
N ILE A 416 29.11 18.73 -9.40
CA ILE A 416 28.50 18.69 -8.07
C ILE A 416 28.56 17.27 -7.50
N ILE A 417 28.94 17.16 -6.23
CA ILE A 417 29.09 15.88 -5.51
C ILE A 417 27.69 15.32 -5.17
N PRO A 418 27.30 14.12 -5.66
CA PRO A 418 25.92 13.63 -5.55
C PRO A 418 25.35 13.54 -4.14
N SER A 419 26.12 13.08 -3.17
CA SER A 419 25.70 12.97 -1.76
C SER A 419 25.45 14.32 -1.09
N MET A 420 26.03 15.41 -1.61
CA MET A 420 25.92 16.75 -1.04
C MET A 420 24.85 17.61 -1.73
N ARG A 421 24.21 17.13 -2.81
CA ARG A 421 23.14 17.85 -3.52
C ARG A 421 21.97 18.30 -2.61
N PRO A 422 21.48 17.48 -1.64
CA PRO A 422 20.38 17.91 -0.77
C PRO A 422 20.75 19.09 0.14
N ILE A 423 21.95 19.07 0.74
CA ILE A 423 22.46 20.17 1.56
C ILE A 423 22.71 21.41 0.69
N LEU A 424 23.24 21.23 -0.53
CA LEU A 424 23.49 22.33 -1.46
C LEU A 424 22.18 23.04 -1.88
N SER A 425 21.09 22.30 -2.04
CA SER A 425 19.77 22.86 -2.38
C SER A 425 19.24 23.85 -1.33
N TRP A 426 19.61 23.69 -0.05
CA TRP A 426 19.38 24.67 1.00
C TRP A 426 20.46 25.77 1.00
N LEU A 427 21.74 25.39 0.82
CA LEU A 427 22.87 26.34 0.93
C LEU A 427 22.83 27.46 -0.12
N VAL A 428 22.36 27.18 -1.34
CA VAL A 428 22.20 28.20 -2.40
C VAL A 428 21.15 29.28 -2.07
N LEU A 429 20.31 29.08 -1.05
CA LEU A 429 19.37 30.10 -0.56
C LEU A 429 20.05 31.13 0.34
N PHE A 430 21.22 30.79 0.91
CA PHE A 430 21.98 31.65 1.81
C PHE A 430 23.19 32.33 1.14
N ASP A 431 23.78 31.73 0.09
CA ASP A 431 24.92 32.30 -0.64
C ASP A 431 24.64 32.52 -2.14
N GLN A 432 24.61 33.78 -2.56
CA GLN A 432 24.36 34.17 -3.95
C GLN A 432 25.48 33.74 -4.92
N GLN A 433 26.73 33.63 -4.43
CA GLN A 433 27.85 33.20 -5.27
C GLN A 433 27.73 31.72 -5.64
N LEU A 434 27.47 30.85 -4.65
CA LEU A 434 27.13 29.44 -4.87
C LEU A 434 25.88 29.27 -5.74
N LEU A 435 24.81 30.04 -5.52
CA LEU A 435 23.61 29.98 -6.37
C LEU A 435 23.91 30.23 -7.85
N LEU A 436 24.70 31.27 -8.16
CA LEU A 436 25.11 31.59 -9.53
C LEU A 436 26.11 30.58 -10.11
N LYS A 437 26.88 29.88 -9.26
CA LYS A 437 27.79 28.81 -9.68
C LYS A 437 27.02 27.52 -9.99
N VAL A 438 26.15 27.07 -9.08
CA VAL A 438 25.26 25.91 -9.28
C VAL A 438 24.37 26.10 -10.50
N TYR A 439 23.79 27.28 -10.70
CA TYR A 439 22.98 27.59 -11.89
C TYR A 439 23.73 27.35 -13.22
N LYS A 440 25.05 27.59 -13.27
CA LYS A 440 25.87 27.38 -14.48
C LYS A 440 26.23 25.90 -14.71
N LEU A 441 26.24 25.08 -13.66
CA LEU A 441 26.66 23.68 -13.72
C LEU A 441 25.45 22.75 -13.83
N GLU A 442 24.54 22.80 -12.86
CA GLU A 442 23.34 21.97 -12.78
C GLU A 442 22.16 22.81 -12.26
N PRO A 443 21.50 23.63 -13.11
CA PRO A 443 20.38 24.48 -12.68
C PRO A 443 19.18 23.70 -12.15
N GLU A 444 19.12 22.40 -12.43
CA GLU A 444 18.11 21.43 -12.01
C GLU A 444 18.15 21.14 -10.50
N LEU A 445 19.35 21.09 -9.91
CA LEU A 445 19.55 20.82 -8.47
C LEU A 445 18.80 21.81 -7.59
N ILE A 446 18.71 23.04 -8.07
CA ILE A 446 18.06 24.17 -7.40
C ILE A 446 16.55 23.89 -7.18
N LEU A 447 15.96 22.93 -7.90
CA LEU A 447 14.56 22.51 -7.76
C LEU A 447 14.38 21.27 -6.86
N GLU A 448 15.40 20.41 -6.78
CA GLU A 448 15.30 19.09 -6.09
C GLU A 448 15.01 19.21 -4.58
N GLY A 449 15.50 20.29 -3.95
CA GLY A 449 15.31 20.52 -2.51
C GLY A 449 15.12 22.00 -2.15
N GLY A 450 15.59 22.39 -0.96
CA GLY A 450 15.48 23.77 -0.49
C GLY A 450 14.05 24.34 -0.44
N ASP A 451 13.95 25.62 -0.77
CA ASP A 451 12.72 26.35 -1.03
C ASP A 451 12.89 27.24 -2.28
N PRO A 452 12.57 26.72 -3.48
CA PRO A 452 12.73 27.45 -4.73
C PRO A 452 11.97 28.77 -4.82
N SER A 453 10.96 29.00 -3.97
CA SER A 453 10.22 30.27 -3.94
C SER A 453 11.10 31.48 -3.63
N ARG A 454 12.18 31.28 -2.86
CA ARG A 454 13.11 32.35 -2.44
C ARG A 454 14.12 32.76 -3.52
N ILE A 455 14.15 32.08 -4.67
CA ILE A 455 15.08 32.38 -5.76
C ILE A 455 14.62 33.63 -6.52
N PRO A 456 15.52 34.58 -6.87
CA PRO A 456 15.19 35.72 -7.72
C PRO A 456 14.51 35.30 -9.03
N ILE A 457 13.40 35.99 -9.38
CA ILE A 457 12.54 35.65 -10.52
C ILE A 457 13.31 35.53 -11.84
N ASP A 458 14.27 36.43 -12.11
CA ASP A 458 15.07 36.44 -13.34
C ASP A 458 16.08 35.29 -13.43
N LEU A 459 16.33 34.59 -12.33
CA LEU A 459 17.08 33.33 -12.33
C LEU A 459 16.12 32.14 -12.52
N ARG A 460 14.95 32.14 -11.86
CA ARG A 460 13.90 31.12 -12.07
C ARG A 460 13.47 31.03 -13.54
N ARG A 461 13.21 32.17 -14.20
CA ARG A 461 12.96 32.27 -15.64
C ARG A 461 13.99 31.52 -16.49
N LYS A 462 15.28 31.75 -16.20
CA LYS A 462 16.39 31.15 -16.96
C LYS A 462 16.56 29.66 -16.67
N ILE A 463 16.33 29.22 -15.44
CA ILE A 463 16.27 27.80 -15.07
C ILE A 463 15.18 27.11 -15.90
N LEU A 464 13.96 27.64 -15.90
CA LEU A 464 12.83 27.04 -16.64
C LEU A 464 13.09 26.98 -18.15
N ALA A 465 13.53 28.08 -18.76
CA ALA A 465 13.87 28.10 -20.19
C ALA A 465 14.97 27.09 -20.55
N SER A 466 16.00 26.95 -19.70
CA SER A 466 17.05 25.94 -19.89
C SER A 466 16.51 24.51 -19.79
N VAL A 467 15.60 24.23 -18.84
CA VAL A 467 14.94 22.92 -18.70
C VAL A 467 14.12 22.58 -19.94
N CYS A 468 13.30 23.51 -20.45
CA CYS A 468 12.52 23.30 -21.68
C CYS A 468 13.42 23.05 -22.91
N GLN A 469 14.50 23.82 -23.06
CA GLN A 469 15.47 23.62 -24.15
C GLN A 469 16.18 22.27 -24.07
N LYS A 470 16.56 21.81 -22.86
CA LYS A 470 17.12 20.47 -22.65
C LYS A 470 16.13 19.37 -23.01
N LEU A 471 14.88 19.46 -22.54
CA LEU A 471 13.80 18.52 -22.90
C LEU A 471 13.57 18.46 -24.42
N ALA A 472 13.56 19.60 -25.10
CA ALA A 472 13.37 19.68 -26.55
C ALA A 472 14.55 19.12 -27.36
N SER A 473 15.76 19.09 -26.78
CA SER A 473 16.99 18.68 -27.49
C SER A 473 17.05 17.19 -27.86
N SER A 474 16.12 16.35 -27.38
CA SER A 474 16.12 14.88 -27.52
C SER A 474 17.34 14.14 -26.92
N SER A 475 18.22 14.85 -26.21
CA SER A 475 19.13 14.21 -25.26
C SER A 475 18.33 13.50 -24.16
N SER A 476 18.87 12.41 -23.59
CA SER A 476 18.16 11.60 -22.58
C SER A 476 18.10 12.31 -21.22
N TYR A 477 17.30 13.38 -21.17
CA TYR A 477 17.02 14.15 -19.97
C TYR A 477 16.39 13.22 -18.93
N ARG A 478 16.97 13.18 -17.73
CA ARG A 478 16.50 12.30 -16.66
C ARG A 478 15.14 12.83 -16.18
N SER A 479 14.08 12.06 -16.41
CA SER A 479 12.70 12.42 -16.05
C SER A 479 12.61 13.09 -14.68
N PHE A 480 11.91 14.23 -14.63
CA PHE A 480 11.76 15.06 -13.43
C PHE A 480 10.65 14.50 -12.51
N GLU A 481 10.82 13.23 -12.11
CA GLU A 481 9.78 12.38 -11.53
C GLU A 481 9.28 12.82 -10.14
N GLN A 482 9.95 13.77 -9.50
CA GLN A 482 9.50 14.40 -8.27
C GLN A 482 8.59 15.59 -8.57
N LEU A 483 7.28 15.32 -8.75
CA LEU A 483 6.22 16.35 -8.75
C LEU A 483 6.34 17.33 -7.58
N THR A 484 6.87 16.87 -6.44
CA THR A 484 7.13 17.68 -5.23
C THR A 484 8.17 18.79 -5.43
N ALA A 485 9.13 18.64 -6.34
CA ALA A 485 10.05 19.71 -6.74
C ALA A 485 9.32 20.77 -7.57
N VAL A 486 8.55 20.31 -8.56
CA VAL A 486 7.74 21.12 -9.49
C VAL A 486 6.74 22.01 -8.71
N LYS A 487 6.07 21.45 -7.69
CA LYS A 487 5.18 22.17 -6.76
C LYS A 487 5.78 23.45 -6.18
N ARG A 488 7.01 23.38 -5.66
CA ARG A 488 7.64 24.48 -4.90
C ARG A 488 8.24 25.58 -5.80
N PHE A 489 8.49 25.26 -7.06
CA PHE A 489 8.98 26.21 -8.06
C PHE A 489 7.85 27.01 -8.71
N ALA A 490 6.68 26.40 -8.87
CA ALA A 490 5.52 27.00 -9.49
C ALA A 490 4.93 28.16 -8.67
N LEU A 491 5.23 29.39 -9.07
CA LEU A 491 4.68 30.61 -8.48
C LEU A 491 3.92 31.46 -9.51
N PRO A 492 2.83 32.16 -9.13
CA PRO A 492 2.05 33.02 -10.03
C PRO A 492 2.84 34.12 -10.76
N ASP A 493 4.02 34.51 -10.26
CA ASP A 493 4.85 35.56 -10.86
C ASP A 493 5.53 35.13 -12.17
N MET A 494 5.61 33.82 -12.44
CA MET A 494 6.14 33.26 -13.70
C MET A 494 5.07 32.94 -14.75
N ALA A 495 3.79 33.27 -14.50
CA ALA A 495 2.69 32.85 -15.36
C ALA A 495 2.88 33.25 -16.83
N ASN A 496 3.31 34.49 -17.09
CA ASN A 496 3.54 34.99 -18.45
C ASN A 496 4.71 34.28 -19.15
N ASP A 497 5.76 33.96 -18.40
CA ASP A 497 6.94 33.23 -18.89
C ASP A 497 6.56 31.78 -19.28
N ILE A 498 5.67 31.14 -18.50
CA ILE A 498 5.16 29.79 -18.79
C ILE A 498 4.17 29.80 -19.97
N ILE A 499 3.34 30.84 -20.12
CA ILE A 499 2.44 30.98 -21.29
C ILE A 499 3.26 31.04 -22.59
N HIS A 500 4.32 31.85 -22.64
CA HIS A 500 5.22 31.91 -23.80
C HIS A 500 5.81 30.53 -24.15
N LEU A 501 6.27 29.79 -23.14
CA LEU A 501 6.84 28.45 -23.34
C LEU A 501 5.79 27.42 -23.80
N LEU A 502 4.53 27.55 -23.35
CA LEU A 502 3.41 26.72 -23.83
C LEU A 502 3.05 27.00 -25.30
N GLU A 503 3.24 28.23 -25.78
CA GLU A 503 3.09 28.59 -27.19
C GLU A 503 4.31 28.09 -28.02
N GLU A 504 5.54 28.33 -27.53
CA GLU A 504 6.80 27.92 -28.17
C GLU A 504 6.89 26.39 -28.37
N TYR A 505 6.50 25.62 -27.36
CA TYR A 505 6.60 24.14 -27.36
C TYR A 505 5.27 23.44 -27.63
N LYS A 506 4.25 24.12 -28.21
CA LYS A 506 2.88 23.59 -28.40
C LYS A 506 2.80 22.18 -29.02
N HIS A 507 3.75 21.81 -29.88
CA HIS A 507 3.79 20.50 -30.56
C HIS A 507 4.53 19.39 -29.79
N ASN A 508 5.04 19.65 -28.59
CA ASN A 508 5.72 18.67 -27.74
C ASN A 508 4.81 18.32 -26.54
N SER A 509 4.28 17.09 -26.51
CA SER A 509 3.37 16.59 -25.46
C SER A 509 3.98 16.66 -24.07
N ASP A 510 5.27 16.31 -23.96
CA ASP A 510 5.94 16.09 -22.69
C ASP A 510 6.25 17.44 -22.02
N ILE A 511 6.73 18.41 -22.81
CA ILE A 511 6.96 19.79 -22.35
C ILE A 511 5.63 20.48 -22.05
N THR A 512 4.61 20.34 -22.90
CA THR A 512 3.30 20.98 -22.64
C THR A 512 2.61 20.40 -21.41
N SER A 513 2.64 19.07 -21.19
CA SER A 513 2.12 18.46 -19.97
C SER A 513 2.88 18.96 -18.73
N TYR A 514 4.22 19.00 -18.78
CA TYR A 514 5.04 19.51 -17.68
C TYR A 514 4.77 21.00 -17.35
N LEU A 515 4.62 21.84 -18.37
CA LEU A 515 4.29 23.26 -18.19
C LEU A 515 2.85 23.46 -17.68
N LEU A 516 1.89 22.62 -18.09
CA LEU A 516 0.53 22.64 -17.55
C LEU A 516 0.47 22.16 -16.09
N ASP A 517 1.26 21.14 -15.71
CA ASP A 517 1.40 20.73 -14.31
C ASP A 517 2.04 21.87 -13.46
N LEU A 518 3.00 22.64 -14.01
CA LEU A 518 3.50 23.87 -13.36
C LEU A 518 2.38 24.92 -13.18
N VAL A 519 1.59 25.20 -14.22
CA VAL A 519 0.44 26.14 -14.12
C VAL A 519 -0.56 25.69 -13.05
N TRP A 520 -0.84 24.39 -12.98
CA TRP A 520 -1.76 23.78 -12.02
C TRP A 520 -1.25 23.96 -10.57
N GLN A 521 -0.04 23.49 -10.26
CA GLN A 521 0.49 23.59 -8.89
C GLN A 521 0.68 25.05 -8.43
N GLY A 522 1.09 25.93 -9.35
CA GLY A 522 1.28 27.36 -9.08
C GLY A 522 -0.01 28.19 -9.07
N GLN A 523 -1.17 27.57 -9.27
CA GLN A 523 -2.49 28.24 -9.34
C GLN A 523 -2.50 29.46 -10.29
N MET A 524 -1.82 29.34 -11.43
CA MET A 524 -1.49 30.49 -12.29
C MET A 524 -2.68 30.91 -13.18
N LYS A 525 -3.68 31.58 -12.59
CA LYS A 525 -4.94 31.96 -13.27
C LYS A 525 -4.74 32.74 -14.59
N THR A 526 -3.65 33.47 -14.77
CA THR A 526 -3.31 34.14 -16.04
C THR A 526 -3.15 33.16 -17.22
N ALA A 527 -2.73 31.92 -16.97
CA ALA A 527 -2.52 30.88 -17.98
C ALA A 527 -3.79 30.03 -18.27
N LEU A 528 -4.92 30.36 -17.63
CA LEU A 528 -6.20 29.70 -17.86
C LEU A 528 -6.67 29.72 -19.33
N PRO A 529 -6.52 30.80 -20.13
CA PRO A 529 -6.98 30.79 -21.53
C PRO A 529 -6.21 29.80 -22.42
N ILE A 530 -4.89 29.67 -22.21
CA ILE A 530 -4.08 28.70 -22.97
C ILE A 530 -4.32 27.27 -22.49
N ALA A 531 -4.54 27.05 -21.20
CA ALA A 531 -4.94 25.75 -20.67
C ALA A 531 -6.33 25.30 -21.18
N LEU A 532 -7.31 26.21 -21.26
CA LEU A 532 -8.59 25.93 -21.94
C LEU A 532 -8.35 25.54 -23.40
N GLY A 533 -7.44 26.24 -24.10
CA GLY A 533 -7.02 25.87 -25.46
C GLY A 533 -6.50 24.44 -25.61
N PHE A 534 -5.72 23.94 -24.64
CA PHE A 534 -5.24 22.54 -24.64
C PHE A 534 -6.31 21.52 -24.20
N ALA A 535 -7.18 21.86 -23.25
CA ALA A 535 -8.27 20.97 -22.82
C ALA A 535 -9.29 20.71 -23.95
N LEU A 536 -9.52 21.74 -24.76
CA LEU A 536 -10.45 21.78 -25.90
C LEU A 536 -9.81 21.39 -27.24
N ASP A 537 -8.54 20.96 -27.30
CA ASP A 537 -7.94 20.47 -28.55
C ASP A 537 -8.07 18.95 -28.65
N HIS A 538 -8.92 18.46 -29.57
CA HIS A 538 -9.10 17.03 -29.83
C HIS A 538 -7.80 16.34 -30.32
N ASN A 539 -6.85 17.11 -30.89
CA ASN A 539 -5.58 16.60 -31.42
C ASN A 539 -4.46 16.58 -30.38
N ALA A 540 -4.66 17.21 -29.22
CA ALA A 540 -3.66 17.21 -28.15
C ALA A 540 -3.55 15.81 -27.52
N GLU A 541 -2.32 15.43 -27.14
CA GLU A 541 -2.04 14.15 -26.50
C GLU A 541 -2.80 14.05 -25.16
N ARG A 542 -3.22 12.83 -24.80
CA ARG A 542 -4.11 12.58 -23.66
C ARG A 542 -3.55 13.09 -22.33
N HIS A 543 -2.25 12.98 -22.07
CA HIS A 543 -1.64 13.49 -20.84
C HIS A 543 -1.61 15.02 -20.85
N THR A 544 -1.30 15.66 -21.98
CA THR A 544 -1.45 17.12 -22.16
C THR A 544 -2.88 17.58 -21.88
N ARG A 545 -3.91 16.88 -22.42
CA ARG A 545 -5.33 17.18 -22.14
C ARG A 545 -5.70 16.98 -20.67
N ILE A 546 -5.20 15.92 -20.02
CA ILE A 546 -5.43 15.66 -18.59
C ILE A 546 -4.79 16.76 -17.71
N ALA A 547 -3.55 17.17 -18.00
CA ALA A 547 -2.89 18.28 -17.29
C ALA A 547 -3.65 19.60 -17.48
N ALA A 548 -4.12 19.89 -18.70
CA ALA A 548 -4.96 21.05 -19.00
C ALA A 548 -6.29 21.05 -18.20
N ILE A 549 -6.96 19.90 -18.09
CA ILE A 549 -8.19 19.73 -17.29
C ILE A 549 -7.93 20.03 -15.81
N ARG A 550 -6.78 19.61 -15.25
CA ARG A 550 -6.39 19.92 -13.86
C ARG A 550 -6.17 21.42 -13.64
N VAL A 551 -5.56 22.13 -14.59
CA VAL A 551 -5.47 23.59 -14.55
C VAL A 551 -6.86 24.21 -14.49
N VAL A 552 -7.75 23.87 -15.43
CA VAL A 552 -9.09 24.48 -15.54
C VAL A 552 -9.90 24.25 -14.26
N LYS A 553 -9.81 23.05 -13.66
CA LYS A 553 -10.41 22.72 -12.36
C LYS A 553 -9.91 23.61 -11.21
N GLU A 554 -8.59 23.87 -11.15
CA GLU A 554 -7.95 24.53 -10.00
C GLU A 554 -8.03 26.07 -10.07
N VAL A 555 -7.96 26.66 -11.27
CA VAL A 555 -7.89 28.13 -11.44
C VAL A 555 -9.05 28.74 -12.22
N GLY A 556 -9.81 27.93 -12.95
CA GLY A 556 -11.01 28.34 -13.68
C GLY A 556 -12.23 28.54 -12.80
N THR A 557 -13.33 28.97 -13.40
CA THR A 557 -14.65 28.98 -12.78
C THR A 557 -15.41 27.69 -13.09
N LYS A 558 -16.53 27.46 -12.39
CA LYS A 558 -17.40 26.30 -12.66
C LYS A 558 -17.95 26.33 -14.09
N GLU A 559 -18.20 27.51 -14.64
CA GLU A 559 -18.68 27.71 -16.01
C GLU A 559 -17.63 27.26 -17.05
N GLU A 560 -16.35 27.53 -16.80
CA GLU A 560 -15.24 27.15 -17.69
C GLU A 560 -14.97 25.63 -17.64
N LEU A 561 -15.01 25.02 -16.45
CA LEU A 561 -14.96 23.56 -16.31
C LEU A 561 -16.19 22.89 -16.95
N ASN A 562 -17.39 23.47 -16.77
CA ASN A 562 -18.61 23.02 -17.43
C ASN A 562 -18.53 23.15 -18.96
N ALA A 563 -17.81 24.16 -19.49
CA ALA A 563 -17.58 24.28 -20.93
C ALA A 563 -16.69 23.14 -21.47
N VAL A 564 -15.62 22.77 -20.76
CA VAL A 564 -14.80 21.58 -21.11
C VAL A 564 -15.62 20.29 -21.03
N CYS A 565 -16.42 20.11 -19.96
CA CYS A 565 -17.35 18.99 -19.84
C CYS A 565 -18.38 18.94 -20.99
N THR A 566 -18.93 20.09 -21.40
CA THR A 566 -19.89 20.19 -22.51
C THR A 566 -19.23 19.89 -23.85
N TYR A 567 -17.99 20.35 -24.05
CA TYR A 567 -17.22 20.10 -25.27
C TYR A 567 -16.85 18.63 -25.44
N LEU A 568 -16.53 17.91 -24.35
CA LEU A 568 -16.32 16.46 -24.41
C LEU A 568 -17.54 15.72 -24.98
N LEU A 569 -18.76 16.16 -24.68
CA LEU A 569 -19.99 15.57 -25.24
C LEU A 569 -20.18 15.86 -26.74
N THR A 570 -19.24 16.55 -27.40
CA THR A 570 -19.20 16.74 -28.86
C THR A 570 -18.14 15.86 -29.56
N ASP A 571 -17.34 15.07 -28.82
CA ASP A 571 -16.49 14.03 -29.41
C ASP A 571 -17.35 12.96 -30.11
N GLU A 572 -17.16 12.75 -31.41
CA GLU A 572 -17.75 11.63 -32.16
C GLU A 572 -17.15 10.26 -31.76
N ALA A 573 -15.94 10.29 -31.20
CA ALA A 573 -15.22 9.10 -30.75
C ALA A 573 -15.54 8.76 -29.27
N PRO A 574 -15.68 7.47 -28.91
CA PRO A 574 -15.89 7.09 -27.50
C PRO A 574 -14.77 7.60 -26.59
N HIS A 575 -15.15 8.24 -25.49
CA HIS A 575 -14.26 8.94 -24.57
C HIS A 575 -13.28 7.99 -23.86
N ASP A 576 -12.01 8.39 -23.73
CA ASP A 576 -10.99 7.67 -22.96
C ASP A 576 -11.35 7.64 -21.47
N ARG A 577 -11.30 6.43 -20.88
CA ARG A 577 -11.74 6.18 -19.48
C ARG A 577 -10.89 6.92 -18.44
N ARG A 578 -9.62 7.21 -18.73
CA ARG A 578 -8.70 7.94 -17.83
C ARG A 578 -8.95 9.45 -17.90
N LEU A 579 -9.23 9.99 -19.08
CA LEU A 579 -9.66 11.40 -19.24
C LEU A 579 -11.02 11.62 -18.57
N LEU A 580 -11.98 10.71 -18.76
CA LEU A 580 -13.24 10.72 -17.99
C LEU A 580 -13.00 10.62 -16.48
N ALA A 581 -12.10 9.74 -16.02
CA ALA A 581 -11.79 9.61 -14.59
C ALA A 581 -11.26 10.92 -13.98
N GLU A 582 -10.41 11.68 -14.69
CA GLU A 582 -9.95 13.00 -14.23
C GLU A 582 -11.12 13.99 -14.11
N LEU A 583 -12.03 14.05 -15.09
CA LEU A 583 -13.24 14.89 -15.01
C LEU A 583 -14.20 14.42 -13.92
N VAL A 584 -14.38 13.11 -13.72
CA VAL A 584 -15.18 12.52 -12.61
C VAL A 584 -14.57 12.82 -11.24
N ASN A 585 -13.25 13.01 -11.14
CA ASN A 585 -12.56 13.48 -9.93
C ASN A 585 -12.49 15.01 -9.82
N SER A 586 -13.03 15.74 -10.81
CA SER A 586 -13.01 17.21 -10.89
C SER A 586 -14.39 17.85 -10.82
N SER A 587 -15.45 17.11 -11.15
CA SER A 587 -16.83 17.52 -10.96
C SER A 587 -17.17 17.76 -9.48
N ASP A 588 -18.04 18.73 -9.22
CA ASP A 588 -18.63 18.89 -7.89
C ASP A 588 -19.62 17.74 -7.59
N GLY A 589 -20.05 17.63 -6.34
CA GLY A 589 -21.00 16.59 -5.91
C GLY A 589 -22.45 16.82 -6.36
N SER A 590 -22.71 17.71 -7.32
CA SER A 590 -24.05 18.28 -7.59
C SER A 590 -24.88 17.50 -8.61
N GLN A 591 -26.18 17.83 -8.65
CA GLN A 591 -27.13 17.27 -9.58
C GLN A 591 -26.79 17.57 -11.06
N GLU A 592 -26.20 18.72 -11.36
CA GLU A 592 -25.74 19.09 -12.71
C GLU A 592 -24.61 18.17 -13.16
N SER A 593 -23.63 17.96 -12.29
CA SER A 593 -22.51 17.02 -12.52
C SER A 593 -22.99 15.58 -12.71
N ALA A 594 -23.97 15.14 -11.91
CA ALA A 594 -24.59 13.82 -12.08
C ALA A 594 -25.33 13.68 -13.44
N ALA A 595 -26.05 14.72 -13.87
CA ALA A 595 -26.73 14.76 -15.16
C ALA A 595 -25.76 14.81 -16.36
N TRP A 596 -24.60 15.47 -16.21
CA TRP A 596 -23.52 15.43 -17.20
C TRP A 596 -22.86 14.05 -17.27
N LEU A 597 -22.47 13.48 -16.12
CA LEU A 597 -21.86 12.14 -16.02
C LEU A 597 -22.74 11.08 -16.70
N SER A 598 -24.05 11.16 -16.49
CA SER A 598 -25.04 10.26 -17.10
C SER A 598 -25.01 10.28 -18.64
N LYS A 599 -24.66 11.41 -19.25
CA LYS A 599 -24.49 11.54 -20.71
C LYS A 599 -23.11 11.04 -21.16
N ALA A 600 -22.05 11.41 -20.45
CA ALA A 600 -20.68 11.00 -20.78
C ALA A 600 -20.49 9.48 -20.71
N LEU A 601 -21.15 8.82 -19.75
CA LEU A 601 -21.16 7.36 -19.63
C LEU A 601 -21.77 6.65 -20.85
N ALA A 602 -22.65 7.30 -21.61
CA ALA A 602 -23.28 6.75 -22.82
C ALA A 602 -22.35 6.68 -24.06
N SER A 603 -21.19 7.35 -24.01
CA SER A 603 -20.16 7.33 -25.07
C SER A 603 -18.78 6.99 -24.49
N THR A 604 -18.72 6.08 -23.52
CA THR A 604 -17.47 5.68 -22.86
C THR A 604 -16.85 4.45 -23.53
N GLN A 605 -15.51 4.41 -23.67
CA GLN A 605 -14.80 3.23 -24.15
C GLN A 605 -15.03 1.99 -23.26
N ASN A 606 -15.11 0.82 -23.89
CA ASN A 606 -15.23 -0.48 -23.21
C ASN A 606 -14.05 -0.73 -22.25
N GLU A 607 -14.32 -1.47 -21.17
CA GLU A 607 -13.28 -1.96 -20.26
C GLU A 607 -12.31 -2.90 -21.00
N LYS A 608 -11.00 -2.69 -20.82
CA LYS A 608 -9.97 -3.59 -21.33
C LYS A 608 -9.67 -4.65 -20.27
N LEU A 609 -9.91 -5.91 -20.60
CA LEU A 609 -9.45 -7.04 -19.80
C LEU A 609 -7.93 -6.89 -19.53
N TYR A 610 -7.57 -7.00 -18.25
CA TYR A 610 -6.20 -6.91 -17.72
C TYR A 610 -5.51 -5.52 -17.73
N ASP A 611 -6.19 -4.42 -18.08
CA ASP A 611 -5.70 -3.04 -17.84
C ASP A 611 -6.24 -2.51 -16.50
N SER A 612 -5.59 -1.48 -15.94
CA SER A 612 -6.04 -0.79 -14.73
C SER A 612 -7.01 0.35 -15.08
N ASP A 613 -8.30 0.20 -14.75
CA ASP A 613 -9.33 1.21 -14.99
C ASP A 613 -9.55 2.13 -13.77
N PRO A 614 -9.18 3.43 -13.84
CA PRO A 614 -9.44 4.37 -12.76
C PRO A 614 -10.91 4.87 -12.73
N LEU A 615 -11.71 4.63 -13.78
CA LEU A 615 -13.05 5.20 -13.89
C LEU A 615 -14.02 4.64 -12.83
N GLY A 616 -14.03 3.32 -12.60
CA GLY A 616 -14.85 2.70 -11.55
C GLY A 616 -14.58 3.25 -10.14
N TYR A 617 -13.30 3.42 -9.78
CA TYR A 617 -12.90 4.05 -8.51
C TYR A 617 -13.32 5.52 -8.41
N SER A 618 -13.19 6.27 -9.52
CA SER A 618 -13.54 7.69 -9.58
C SER A 618 -15.05 7.89 -9.43
N LEU A 619 -15.87 7.05 -10.07
CA LEU A 619 -17.33 7.02 -9.90
C LEU A 619 -17.74 6.65 -8.47
N LEU A 620 -17.07 5.67 -7.84
CA LEU A 620 -17.32 5.34 -6.45
C LEU A 620 -16.97 6.51 -5.50
N ASN A 621 -15.90 7.25 -5.78
CA ASN A 621 -15.54 8.45 -5.03
C ASN A 621 -16.46 9.65 -5.32
N PHE A 622 -17.09 9.72 -6.50
CA PHE A 622 -18.21 10.64 -6.76
C PHE A 622 -19.42 10.29 -5.90
N VAL A 623 -19.87 9.03 -5.91
CA VAL A 623 -21.01 8.55 -5.10
C VAL A 623 -20.81 8.83 -3.61
N LYS A 624 -19.59 8.66 -3.08
CA LYS A 624 -19.27 9.00 -1.67
C LYS A 624 -19.51 10.49 -1.37
N ARG A 625 -19.03 11.41 -2.22
CA ARG A 625 -19.03 12.87 -1.96
C ARG A 625 -20.27 13.63 -2.44
N ALA A 626 -21.03 13.08 -3.38
CA ALA A 626 -22.22 13.72 -3.96
C ALA A 626 -23.39 13.82 -2.95
N ASP A 627 -24.29 14.79 -3.16
CA ASP A 627 -25.53 14.90 -2.38
C ASP A 627 -26.56 13.80 -2.77
N LEU A 628 -27.67 13.67 -2.04
CA LEU A 628 -28.62 12.57 -2.24
C LEU A 628 -29.44 12.71 -3.54
N ASP A 629 -29.68 13.92 -4.03
CA ASP A 629 -30.39 14.18 -5.29
C ASP A 629 -29.47 14.01 -6.51
N ALA A 630 -28.20 14.35 -6.37
CA ALA A 630 -27.14 14.04 -7.32
C ALA A 630 -26.89 12.53 -7.42
N VAL A 631 -26.79 11.83 -6.28
CA VAL A 631 -26.69 10.35 -6.23
C VAL A 631 -27.90 9.71 -6.91
N PHE A 632 -29.12 10.16 -6.63
CA PHE A 632 -30.32 9.68 -7.33
C PHE A 632 -30.31 9.99 -8.83
N THR A 633 -29.88 11.19 -9.23
CA THR A 633 -29.79 11.59 -10.64
C THR A 633 -28.81 10.70 -11.41
N LEU A 634 -27.69 10.31 -10.78
CA LEU A 634 -26.76 9.33 -11.34
C LEU A 634 -27.37 7.92 -11.41
N VAL A 635 -28.10 7.45 -10.40
CA VAL A 635 -28.84 6.17 -10.45
C VAL A 635 -29.83 6.15 -11.62
N LYS A 636 -30.58 7.23 -11.82
CA LYS A 636 -31.51 7.38 -12.95
C LYS A 636 -30.79 7.36 -14.31
N GLY A 637 -29.63 7.99 -14.40
CA GLY A 637 -28.78 7.90 -15.60
C GLY A 637 -28.31 6.48 -15.88
N ILE A 638 -27.75 5.81 -14.86
CA ILE A 638 -27.26 4.44 -14.98
C ILE A 638 -28.39 3.44 -15.31
N ASP A 639 -29.60 3.59 -14.76
CA ASP A 639 -30.78 2.79 -15.14
C ASP A 639 -31.07 2.83 -16.65
N THR A 640 -30.95 4.00 -17.30
CA THR A 640 -31.14 4.07 -18.77
C THR A 640 -30.07 3.29 -19.54
N LEU A 641 -28.81 3.32 -19.08
CA LEU A 641 -27.70 2.59 -19.69
C LEU A 641 -27.77 1.08 -19.43
N LEU A 642 -28.17 0.68 -18.22
CA LEU A 642 -28.38 -0.72 -17.86
C LEU A 642 -29.51 -1.38 -18.69
N ARG A 643 -30.44 -0.60 -19.25
CA ARG A 643 -31.49 -1.08 -20.16
C ARG A 643 -31.11 -1.04 -21.65
N CYS A 644 -29.93 -0.56 -22.03
CA CYS A 644 -29.51 -0.49 -23.43
C CYS A 644 -29.28 -1.88 -24.03
N GLN A 645 -29.93 -2.15 -25.16
CA GLN A 645 -29.72 -3.36 -25.96
C GLN A 645 -28.32 -3.36 -26.64
N PRO A 646 -27.67 -4.52 -26.83
CA PRO A 646 -28.13 -5.86 -26.46
C PRO A 646 -28.06 -6.09 -24.93
N VAL A 647 -29.07 -6.72 -24.36
CA VAL A 647 -29.09 -7.16 -22.95
C VAL A 647 -28.74 -8.65 -22.83
N PHE A 648 -28.48 -9.13 -21.61
CA PHE A 648 -28.57 -10.55 -21.28
C PHE A 648 -30.02 -10.90 -21.06
N GLU A 649 -30.59 -11.77 -21.90
CA GLU A 649 -31.96 -12.28 -21.76
C GLU A 649 -31.92 -13.66 -21.08
N ARG A 650 -31.91 -13.71 -19.75
CA ARG A 650 -31.87 -14.99 -19.02
C ARG A 650 -32.48 -14.89 -17.62
N ARG A 651 -33.52 -15.69 -17.36
CA ARG A 651 -34.14 -15.91 -16.03
C ARG A 651 -34.41 -14.58 -15.30
N TYR A 652 -35.24 -13.73 -15.91
CA TYR A 652 -35.69 -12.42 -15.41
C TYR A 652 -34.61 -11.33 -15.32
N CYS A 653 -33.37 -11.59 -15.75
CA CYS A 653 -32.39 -10.54 -16.04
C CYS A 653 -32.67 -9.92 -17.42
N GLU A 654 -32.67 -8.58 -17.51
CA GLU A 654 -32.72 -7.75 -18.73
C GLU A 654 -31.70 -6.59 -18.61
N ILE A 655 -30.41 -6.91 -18.48
CA ILE A 655 -29.31 -5.93 -18.26
C ILE A 655 -28.33 -5.87 -19.44
N SER A 656 -27.89 -4.66 -19.81
CA SER A 656 -27.01 -4.37 -20.95
C SER A 656 -25.65 -5.09 -20.92
N GLN A 657 -25.25 -5.64 -22.07
CA GLN A 657 -23.94 -6.26 -22.28
C GLN A 657 -22.80 -5.23 -22.33
N GLN A 658 -23.07 -3.98 -22.74
CA GLN A 658 -22.05 -2.91 -22.76
C GLN A 658 -21.91 -2.22 -21.39
N TYR A 659 -23.03 -1.99 -20.70
CA TYR A 659 -23.06 -1.15 -19.49
C TYR A 659 -23.18 -1.92 -18.17
N GLY A 660 -23.21 -3.25 -18.18
CA GLY A 660 -23.33 -4.09 -16.98
C GLY A 660 -22.30 -3.80 -15.87
N TRP A 661 -21.10 -3.33 -16.22
CA TRP A 661 -20.07 -2.89 -15.27
C TRP A 661 -20.53 -1.75 -14.33
N LEU A 662 -21.51 -0.94 -14.74
CA LEU A 662 -22.11 0.11 -13.92
C LEU A 662 -23.04 -0.41 -12.82
N MET A 663 -23.45 -1.69 -12.85
CA MET A 663 -24.38 -2.27 -11.86
C MET A 663 -23.86 -2.10 -10.43
N HIS A 664 -22.58 -2.37 -10.18
CA HIS A 664 -22.00 -2.23 -8.84
C HIS A 664 -21.89 -0.76 -8.37
N ILE A 665 -21.72 0.19 -9.30
CA ILE A 665 -21.78 1.63 -8.99
C ILE A 665 -23.22 2.03 -8.63
N SER A 666 -24.21 1.55 -9.39
CA SER A 666 -25.63 1.78 -9.09
C SER A 666 -26.02 1.25 -7.71
N LEU A 667 -25.63 0.01 -7.39
CA LEU A 667 -25.88 -0.57 -6.06
C LEU A 667 -25.21 0.21 -4.93
N LYS A 668 -23.99 0.72 -5.12
CA LYS A 668 -23.33 1.60 -4.13
C LYS A 668 -23.99 2.97 -3.99
N ALA A 669 -24.55 3.52 -5.06
CA ALA A 669 -25.34 4.73 -5.01
C ALA A 669 -26.67 4.50 -4.25
N ILE A 670 -27.35 3.39 -4.53
CA ILE A 670 -28.61 3.01 -3.86
C ILE A 670 -28.37 2.67 -2.39
N GLU A 671 -27.30 1.95 -2.03
CA GLU A 671 -26.93 1.67 -0.62
C GLU A 671 -26.81 2.96 0.21
N LYS A 672 -26.22 4.02 -0.36
CA LYS A 672 -26.15 5.33 0.29
C LYS A 672 -27.53 5.98 0.46
N LEU A 673 -28.43 5.85 -0.52
CA LEU A 673 -29.82 6.34 -0.39
C LEU A 673 -30.60 5.56 0.68
N ILE A 674 -30.43 4.24 0.75
CA ILE A 674 -31.05 3.37 1.77
C ILE A 674 -30.55 3.75 3.17
N PHE A 675 -29.23 3.86 3.36
CA PHE A 675 -28.62 4.22 4.65
C PHE A 675 -29.11 5.57 5.19
N ASN A 676 -29.36 6.55 4.32
CA ASN A 676 -29.88 7.87 4.69
C ASN A 676 -31.44 7.93 4.70
N LYS A 677 -32.12 6.78 4.56
CA LYS A 677 -33.58 6.65 4.42
C LYS A 677 -34.23 7.63 3.43
N HIS A 678 -33.55 7.90 2.31
CA HIS A 678 -33.98 8.88 1.31
C HIS A 678 -35.10 8.36 0.43
N SER A 679 -36.16 9.13 0.20
CA SER A 679 -37.39 8.68 -0.49
C SER A 679 -37.19 8.28 -1.97
N THR A 680 -36.07 8.67 -2.60
CA THR A 680 -35.77 8.30 -4.00
C THR A 680 -35.44 6.82 -4.20
N VAL A 681 -35.26 6.04 -3.12
CA VAL A 681 -35.18 4.56 -3.18
C VAL A 681 -36.46 3.92 -3.75
N PHE A 682 -37.62 4.56 -3.59
CA PHE A 682 -38.92 4.05 -4.04
C PHE A 682 -39.18 4.27 -5.54
N THR A 683 -38.22 4.82 -6.27
CA THR A 683 -38.36 5.11 -7.71
C THR A 683 -38.03 3.89 -8.57
N SER A 684 -38.62 3.80 -9.77
CA SER A 684 -38.45 2.63 -10.64
C SER A 684 -37.00 2.36 -11.08
N ALA A 685 -36.11 3.37 -11.07
CA ALA A 685 -34.69 3.20 -11.37
C ALA A 685 -33.95 2.48 -10.21
N SER A 686 -34.13 2.99 -8.98
CA SER A 686 -33.58 2.40 -7.76
C SER A 686 -34.10 0.96 -7.56
N LEU A 687 -35.40 0.75 -7.70
CA LEU A 687 -36.02 -0.56 -7.48
C LEU A 687 -35.66 -1.57 -8.60
N PHE A 688 -35.53 -1.15 -9.86
CA PHE A 688 -35.10 -2.05 -10.95
C PHE A 688 -33.66 -2.56 -10.74
N ALA A 689 -32.72 -1.69 -10.38
CA ALA A 689 -31.36 -2.15 -10.07
C ALA A 689 -31.35 -3.14 -8.88
N LEU A 690 -32.25 -2.98 -7.90
CA LEU A 690 -32.40 -3.90 -6.78
C LEU A 690 -33.06 -5.25 -7.14
N THR A 691 -34.04 -5.29 -8.06
CA THR A 691 -34.64 -6.57 -8.52
C THR A 691 -33.72 -7.32 -9.50
N GLN A 692 -32.96 -6.59 -10.33
CA GLN A 692 -32.07 -7.18 -11.33
C GLN A 692 -30.74 -7.69 -10.74
N ALA A 693 -30.24 -7.09 -9.65
CA ALA A 693 -28.91 -7.40 -9.11
C ALA A 693 -28.71 -8.87 -8.65
N PRO A 694 -29.67 -9.54 -7.96
CA PRO A 694 -29.53 -10.97 -7.64
C PRO A 694 -29.33 -11.83 -8.90
N SER A 695 -30.16 -11.61 -9.93
CA SER A 695 -30.08 -12.29 -11.22
C SER A 695 -28.73 -12.03 -11.92
N PHE A 696 -28.32 -10.76 -11.99
CA PHE A 696 -27.06 -10.33 -12.61
C PHE A 696 -25.83 -10.93 -11.91
N SER A 697 -25.85 -11.02 -10.57
CA SER A 697 -24.73 -11.57 -9.77
C SER A 697 -24.43 -13.04 -10.07
N SER A 698 -25.38 -13.77 -10.66
CA SER A 698 -25.20 -15.17 -11.08
C SER A 698 -24.46 -15.33 -12.42
N HIS A 699 -24.17 -14.24 -13.14
CA HIS A 699 -23.56 -14.28 -14.47
C HIS A 699 -22.03 -14.24 -14.41
N GLU A 700 -21.35 -15.24 -14.98
CA GLU A 700 -19.89 -15.39 -14.85
C GLU A 700 -19.06 -14.33 -15.62
N SER A 701 -19.70 -13.51 -16.46
CA SER A 701 -19.05 -12.60 -17.41
C SER A 701 -18.41 -11.34 -16.79
N TYR A 702 -18.87 -10.88 -15.62
CA TYR A 702 -18.37 -9.66 -14.97
C TYR A 702 -17.65 -9.98 -13.66
N ARG A 703 -16.56 -10.76 -13.76
CA ARG A 703 -15.69 -11.09 -12.63
C ARG A 703 -14.54 -10.07 -12.42
N THR A 704 -14.64 -8.88 -13.00
CA THR A 704 -13.81 -7.71 -12.70
C THR A 704 -14.46 -6.86 -11.58
N TRP A 705 -13.62 -6.41 -10.64
CA TRP A 705 -13.87 -5.49 -9.51
C TRP A 705 -15.35 -5.24 -9.08
N ALA A 706 -15.78 -5.88 -7.99
CA ALA A 706 -17.08 -5.65 -7.37
C ALA A 706 -16.94 -5.16 -5.90
N PRO A 707 -17.27 -3.90 -5.56
CA PRO A 707 -17.26 -3.41 -4.18
C PRO A 707 -18.38 -4.01 -3.31
N SER A 708 -18.02 -4.66 -2.20
CA SER A 708 -18.93 -5.33 -1.25
C SER A 708 -19.98 -4.40 -0.63
N HIS A 709 -21.27 -4.78 -0.66
CA HIS A 709 -22.40 -3.99 -0.15
C HIS A 709 -23.23 -4.72 0.93
N THR A 710 -23.93 -3.95 1.77
CA THR A 710 -24.72 -4.40 2.93
C THR A 710 -26.23 -4.36 2.72
N ILE A 711 -26.69 -4.07 1.49
CA ILE A 711 -28.09 -3.88 1.09
C ILE A 711 -29.10 -4.88 1.73
N PRO A 712 -28.87 -6.21 1.77
CA PRO A 712 -29.84 -7.14 2.36
C PRO A 712 -30.07 -6.96 3.88
N ALA A 713 -29.06 -6.47 4.61
CA ALA A 713 -29.22 -6.12 6.02
C ALA A 713 -30.04 -4.83 6.15
N LEU A 714 -29.64 -3.77 5.42
CA LEU A 714 -30.31 -2.46 5.46
C LEU A 714 -31.79 -2.52 5.02
N LEU A 715 -32.15 -3.44 4.12
CA LEU A 715 -33.55 -3.69 3.74
C LEU A 715 -34.37 -4.39 4.84
N SER A 716 -33.73 -5.23 5.66
CA SER A 716 -34.39 -5.88 6.80
C SER A 716 -34.80 -4.85 7.89
N ASP A 717 -34.05 -3.75 7.99
CA ASP A 717 -34.31 -2.61 8.91
C ASP A 717 -35.24 -1.52 8.31
N TRP A 718 -35.82 -1.76 7.11
CA TRP A 718 -36.73 -0.82 6.47
C TRP A 718 -37.93 -1.49 5.77
N GLN A 719 -38.96 -1.75 6.58
CA GLN A 719 -40.17 -2.50 6.21
C GLN A 719 -40.88 -1.93 4.96
N GLU A 720 -41.04 -0.61 4.85
CA GLU A 720 -41.74 0.01 3.72
C GLU A 720 -40.97 -0.15 2.40
N LEU A 721 -39.64 -0.04 2.42
CA LEU A 721 -38.82 -0.24 1.23
C LEU A 721 -38.79 -1.72 0.81
N ASN A 722 -38.67 -2.63 1.77
CA ASN A 722 -38.79 -4.07 1.55
C ASN A 722 -40.12 -4.45 0.89
N HIS A 723 -41.23 -3.86 1.36
CA HIS A 723 -42.58 -4.03 0.79
C HIS A 723 -42.69 -3.46 -0.63
N ALA A 724 -42.19 -2.24 -0.86
CA ALA A 724 -42.21 -1.64 -2.19
C ALA A 724 -41.32 -2.39 -3.20
N LEU A 725 -40.17 -2.93 -2.77
CA LEU A 725 -39.29 -3.73 -3.61
C LEU A 725 -39.96 -5.03 -4.06
N PHE A 726 -40.63 -5.75 -3.15
CA PHE A 726 -41.45 -6.91 -3.51
C PHE A 726 -42.53 -6.55 -4.55
N TRP A 727 -43.26 -5.45 -4.36
CA TRP A 727 -44.31 -5.06 -5.30
C TRP A 727 -43.78 -4.57 -6.66
N LYS A 728 -42.54 -4.07 -6.73
CA LYS A 728 -41.86 -3.82 -8.02
C LYS A 728 -41.38 -5.11 -8.68
N ASP A 729 -40.94 -6.10 -7.91
CA ASP A 729 -40.58 -7.42 -8.43
C ASP A 729 -41.80 -8.16 -9.01
N VAL A 730 -42.98 -8.00 -8.37
CA VAL A 730 -44.29 -8.41 -8.92
C VAL A 730 -44.57 -7.73 -10.26
N GLU A 731 -44.32 -6.43 -10.39
CA GLU A 731 -44.55 -5.67 -11.64
C GLU A 731 -43.61 -6.12 -12.76
N GLU A 732 -42.29 -6.18 -12.53
CA GLU A 732 -41.34 -6.60 -13.58
C GLU A 732 -41.52 -8.06 -13.97
N THR A 733 -41.87 -8.93 -13.01
CA THR A 733 -42.27 -10.31 -13.30
C THR A 733 -43.53 -10.35 -14.16
N ARG A 734 -44.55 -9.53 -13.87
CA ARG A 734 -45.77 -9.43 -14.71
C ARG A 734 -45.43 -9.00 -16.14
N ASN A 735 -44.61 -7.97 -16.29
CA ASN A 735 -44.14 -7.48 -17.59
C ASN A 735 -43.43 -8.59 -18.39
N TYR A 736 -42.62 -9.43 -17.72
CA TYR A 736 -41.99 -10.59 -18.36
C TYR A 736 -42.99 -11.67 -18.75
N PHE A 737 -43.94 -12.01 -17.87
CA PHE A 737 -44.97 -13.03 -18.10
C PHE A 737 -45.91 -12.63 -19.26
N GLU A 738 -46.28 -11.35 -19.39
CA GLU A 738 -47.12 -10.86 -20.50
C GLU A 738 -46.40 -10.92 -21.87
N ARG A 739 -45.06 -10.86 -21.89
CA ARG A 739 -44.25 -11.01 -23.10
C ARG A 739 -44.01 -12.48 -23.49
N HIS A 740 -43.84 -13.38 -22.51
CA HIS A 740 -43.29 -14.73 -22.72
C HIS A 740 -44.22 -15.90 -22.37
N GLU A 741 -45.18 -15.70 -21.47
CA GLU A 741 -46.12 -16.74 -21.01
C GLU A 741 -47.57 -16.40 -21.39
N LYS A 742 -48.54 -17.22 -20.93
CA LYS A 742 -49.98 -17.02 -21.16
C LYS A 742 -50.84 -17.18 -19.91
N GLU A 743 -50.21 -17.22 -18.74
CA GLU A 743 -50.88 -17.47 -17.45
C GLU A 743 -50.69 -16.26 -16.53
N PRO A 744 -51.76 -15.75 -15.86
CA PRO A 744 -51.71 -14.49 -15.14
C PRO A 744 -50.94 -14.60 -13.82
N LEU A 745 -50.17 -13.55 -13.50
CA LEU A 745 -49.43 -13.43 -12.24
C LEU A 745 -50.40 -13.19 -11.06
N THR A 746 -50.73 -14.27 -10.35
CA THR A 746 -51.81 -14.29 -9.34
C THR A 746 -51.38 -14.86 -7.99
N ASN A 747 -50.13 -15.29 -7.83
CA ASN A 747 -49.61 -15.87 -6.59
C ASN A 747 -48.15 -15.44 -6.37
N PHE A 748 -47.75 -15.14 -5.12
CA PHE A 748 -46.43 -14.55 -4.81
C PHE A 748 -45.25 -15.42 -5.28
N TRP A 749 -45.41 -16.75 -5.26
CA TRP A 749 -44.35 -17.69 -5.61
C TRP A 749 -44.00 -17.71 -7.11
N GLN A 750 -44.82 -17.07 -7.96
CA GLN A 750 -44.51 -16.85 -9.37
C GLN A 750 -43.45 -15.74 -9.57
N VAL A 751 -43.24 -14.89 -8.54
CA VAL A 751 -42.20 -13.84 -8.49
C VAL A 751 -40.90 -14.39 -7.91
N SER A 752 -40.98 -15.31 -6.93
CA SER A 752 -39.81 -15.88 -6.25
C SER A 752 -39.06 -16.95 -7.06
N GLY A 753 -38.66 -16.64 -8.30
CA GLY A 753 -37.84 -17.52 -9.15
C GLY A 753 -36.34 -17.48 -8.83
N ILE A 754 -35.90 -16.47 -8.07
CA ILE A 754 -34.54 -16.23 -7.58
C ILE A 754 -34.65 -15.65 -6.16
N ASP A 755 -33.62 -15.81 -5.32
CA ASP A 755 -33.53 -15.16 -4.00
C ASP A 755 -33.40 -13.63 -4.15
N GLY A 756 -34.55 -12.95 -4.20
CA GLY A 756 -34.63 -11.48 -4.15
C GLY A 756 -34.12 -10.91 -2.82
N PHE A 757 -33.74 -9.63 -2.81
CA PHE A 757 -33.27 -8.97 -1.58
C PHE A 757 -34.39 -8.72 -0.54
N TRP A 758 -35.67 -8.84 -0.92
CA TRP A 758 -36.82 -8.66 -0.04
C TRP A 758 -37.11 -9.91 0.81
N LYS A 759 -37.57 -9.72 2.04
CA LYS A 759 -37.95 -10.78 2.99
C LYS A 759 -39.16 -10.36 3.82
N PHE A 760 -40.04 -11.31 4.14
CA PHE A 760 -41.20 -11.06 5.00
C PHE A 760 -41.17 -11.96 6.24
N SER A 761 -41.72 -11.44 7.32
CA SER A 761 -41.69 -12.00 8.66
C SER A 761 -43.09 -11.97 9.31
N SER A 762 -43.17 -12.26 10.60
CA SER A 762 -44.44 -12.25 11.35
C SER A 762 -45.01 -10.84 11.59
N THR A 763 -44.18 -9.79 11.58
CA THR A 763 -44.61 -8.40 11.78
C THR A 763 -45.29 -7.81 10.54
N ASP A 764 -44.98 -8.34 9.36
CA ASP A 764 -45.50 -7.87 8.06
C ASP A 764 -46.95 -8.29 7.79
N PHE A 765 -47.48 -9.24 8.55
CA PHE A 765 -48.77 -9.87 8.24
C PHE A 765 -49.94 -8.87 8.16
N GLN A 766 -49.97 -7.83 9.01
CA GLN A 766 -51.03 -6.81 8.97
C GLN A 766 -50.91 -5.87 7.75
N LEU A 767 -49.68 -5.59 7.31
CA LEU A 767 -49.42 -4.80 6.11
C LEU A 767 -49.91 -5.55 4.85
N ILE A 768 -49.62 -6.85 4.77
CA ILE A 768 -50.01 -7.69 3.63
C ILE A 768 -51.53 -7.99 3.66
N LEU A 769 -52.15 -8.13 4.84
CA LEU A 769 -53.62 -8.13 4.94
C LEU A 769 -54.25 -6.86 4.35
N THR A 770 -53.58 -5.70 4.52
CA THR A 770 -54.05 -4.42 3.99
C THR A 770 -53.95 -4.36 2.46
N ASP A 771 -52.93 -4.97 1.84
CA ASP A 771 -52.86 -5.11 0.37
C ASP A 771 -54.05 -5.89 -0.22
N ILE A 772 -54.51 -6.95 0.45
CA ILE A 772 -55.65 -7.79 -0.02
C ILE A 772 -56.92 -6.94 -0.21
N SER A 773 -57.14 -5.97 0.68
CA SER A 773 -58.30 -5.07 0.61
C SER A 773 -58.07 -3.85 -0.29
N ASN A 774 -56.84 -3.33 -0.36
CA ASN A 774 -56.57 -2.00 -0.94
C ASN A 774 -55.89 -2.00 -2.33
N ARG A 775 -55.36 -3.12 -2.83
CA ARG A 775 -54.76 -3.17 -4.20
C ARG A 775 -55.84 -3.04 -5.27
N SER A 776 -55.54 -2.30 -6.34
CA SER A 776 -56.49 -2.03 -7.45
C SER A 776 -56.68 -3.21 -8.39
N LEU A 777 -55.61 -3.98 -8.68
CA LEU A 777 -55.68 -5.17 -9.53
C LEU A 777 -56.09 -6.38 -8.68
N LEU A 778 -57.12 -7.11 -9.12
CA LEU A 778 -57.52 -8.38 -8.49
C LEU A 778 -56.37 -9.40 -8.49
N ALA A 779 -55.53 -9.38 -9.53
CA ALA A 779 -54.30 -10.17 -9.60
C ALA A 779 -53.31 -9.85 -8.46
N ASP A 780 -53.14 -8.57 -8.10
CA ASP A 780 -52.32 -8.18 -6.94
C ASP A 780 -52.97 -8.59 -5.63
N ARG A 781 -54.30 -8.44 -5.49
CA ARG A 781 -55.03 -8.89 -4.28
C ARG A 781 -54.89 -10.40 -4.07
N LEU A 782 -54.87 -11.20 -5.15
CA LEU A 782 -54.58 -12.64 -5.13
C LEU A 782 -53.11 -12.95 -4.75
N VAL A 783 -52.14 -12.18 -5.28
CA VAL A 783 -50.72 -12.25 -4.87
C VAL A 783 -50.59 -11.98 -3.36
N ALA A 784 -51.17 -10.90 -2.86
CA ALA A 784 -51.18 -10.53 -1.45
C ALA A 784 -51.82 -11.62 -0.57
N LEU A 785 -52.97 -12.15 -0.99
CA LEU A 785 -53.70 -13.22 -0.28
C LEU A 785 -52.85 -14.48 -0.17
N SER A 786 -52.14 -14.85 -1.25
CA SER A 786 -51.23 -16.01 -1.23
C SER A 786 -50.01 -15.82 -0.32
N LEU A 787 -49.47 -14.59 -0.23
CA LEU A 787 -48.36 -14.26 0.67
C LEU A 787 -48.78 -14.24 2.14
N ALA A 788 -49.92 -13.61 2.45
CA ALA A 788 -50.47 -13.60 3.80
C ALA A 788 -50.82 -15.04 4.26
N PHE A 789 -51.35 -15.88 3.37
CA PHE A 789 -51.63 -17.28 3.71
C PHE A 789 -50.36 -18.11 3.95
N LYS A 790 -49.25 -17.84 3.24
CA LYS A 790 -47.93 -18.40 3.56
C LYS A 790 -47.50 -18.01 4.98
N LEU A 791 -47.49 -16.71 5.32
CA LEU A 791 -47.07 -16.24 6.64
C LEU A 791 -47.94 -16.83 7.76
N TYR A 792 -49.26 -16.93 7.54
CA TYR A 792 -50.19 -17.61 8.45
C TYR A 792 -49.82 -19.08 8.68
N LYS A 793 -49.41 -19.81 7.63
CA LYS A 793 -48.96 -21.21 7.76
C LYS A 793 -47.62 -21.34 8.48
N GLU A 794 -46.65 -20.51 8.14
CA GLU A 794 -45.31 -20.54 8.73
C GLU A 794 -45.31 -20.14 10.23
N ASN A 795 -46.22 -19.26 10.65
CA ASN A 795 -46.38 -18.85 12.05
C ASN A 795 -47.37 -19.74 12.84
N GLY A 796 -47.52 -21.02 12.48
CA GLY A 796 -48.28 -21.99 13.27
C GLY A 796 -49.81 -21.93 13.14
N SER A 797 -50.34 -21.29 12.09
CA SER A 797 -51.79 -21.11 11.84
C SER A 797 -52.58 -20.41 12.97
N PRO A 798 -52.25 -19.17 13.40
CA PRO A 798 -52.95 -18.49 14.49
C PRO A 798 -54.42 -18.16 14.17
N ALA A 799 -55.35 -18.51 15.05
CA ALA A 799 -56.79 -18.35 14.81
C ALA A 799 -57.24 -16.88 14.59
N ASN A 800 -56.57 -15.92 15.24
CA ASN A 800 -56.76 -14.49 15.03
C ASN A 800 -56.34 -14.04 13.61
N TRP A 801 -55.27 -14.63 13.05
CA TRP A 801 -54.80 -14.34 11.70
C TRP A 801 -55.76 -14.91 10.63
N LEU A 802 -56.32 -16.11 10.85
CA LEU A 802 -57.35 -16.67 9.98
C LEU A 802 -58.61 -15.79 9.95
N ASN A 803 -59.00 -15.23 11.10
CA ASN A 803 -60.12 -14.28 11.18
C ASN A 803 -59.79 -12.95 10.50
N GLY A 804 -58.53 -12.50 10.51
CA GLY A 804 -58.05 -11.36 9.72
C GLY A 804 -58.18 -11.59 8.21
N LEU A 805 -57.70 -12.74 7.72
CA LEU A 805 -57.84 -13.16 6.31
C LEU A 805 -59.30 -13.18 5.86
N LYS A 806 -60.20 -13.77 6.66
CA LYS A 806 -61.64 -13.85 6.34
C LYS A 806 -62.30 -12.47 6.20
N LYS A 807 -61.91 -11.50 7.03
CA LYS A 807 -62.39 -10.11 6.93
C LYS A 807 -61.81 -9.39 5.71
N ALA A 808 -60.52 -9.55 5.42
CA ALA A 808 -59.85 -8.89 4.31
C ALA A 808 -60.46 -9.23 2.93
N VAL A 809 -61.11 -10.40 2.82
CA VAL A 809 -61.81 -10.88 1.60
C VAL A 809 -63.33 -10.73 1.65
N GLU A 810 -63.92 -10.20 2.74
CA GLU A 810 -65.38 -10.25 3.00
C GLU A 810 -66.25 -9.54 1.93
N HIS A 811 -65.65 -8.63 1.17
CA HIS A 811 -66.34 -7.83 0.13
C HIS A 811 -66.01 -8.25 -1.31
N GLU A 812 -65.29 -9.36 -1.52
CA GLU A 812 -64.85 -9.81 -2.86
C GLU A 812 -65.01 -11.32 -3.03
N ASP A 813 -65.98 -11.76 -3.82
CA ASP A 813 -66.35 -13.18 -3.88
C ASP A 813 -65.28 -14.07 -4.52
N GLU A 814 -64.46 -13.53 -5.44
CA GLU A 814 -63.32 -14.28 -5.99
C GLU A 814 -62.19 -14.46 -4.96
N LEU A 815 -61.98 -13.49 -4.06
CA LEU A 815 -61.02 -13.63 -2.96
C LEU A 815 -61.56 -14.52 -1.83
N LYS A 816 -62.86 -14.50 -1.54
CA LYS A 816 -63.49 -15.50 -0.65
C LYS A 816 -63.25 -16.89 -1.19
N LYS A 817 -63.61 -17.12 -2.46
CA LYS A 817 -63.40 -18.40 -3.14
C LYS A 817 -61.93 -18.82 -3.10
N ARG A 818 -60.99 -17.90 -3.34
CA ARG A 818 -59.54 -18.21 -3.26
C ARG A 818 -59.07 -18.52 -1.83
N LEU A 819 -59.59 -17.83 -0.82
CA LEU A 819 -59.28 -18.15 0.58
C LEU A 819 -59.89 -19.49 0.99
N ASP A 820 -61.12 -19.79 0.58
CA ASP A 820 -61.75 -21.10 0.78
C ASP A 820 -61.02 -22.21 -0.01
N GLU A 821 -60.45 -21.93 -1.19
CA GLU A 821 -59.54 -22.85 -1.89
C GLU A 821 -58.19 -23.06 -1.16
N PHE A 822 -57.73 -22.09 -0.36
CA PHE A 822 -56.53 -22.25 0.47
C PHE A 822 -56.83 -22.94 1.82
N VAL A 823 -58.01 -22.74 2.39
CA VAL A 823 -58.44 -23.35 3.67
C VAL A 823 -59.03 -24.76 3.46
N ASN A 824 -59.82 -24.96 2.41
CA ASN A 824 -60.52 -26.20 2.05
C ASN A 824 -60.23 -26.56 0.56
N PRO A 825 -59.02 -27.05 0.22
CA PRO A 825 -58.62 -27.23 -1.17
C PRO A 825 -59.56 -28.14 -1.97
N PRO A 826 -60.18 -27.66 -3.06
CA PRO A 826 -60.99 -28.51 -3.94
C PRO A 826 -60.11 -29.50 -4.70
N ALA A 827 -60.72 -30.55 -5.23
CA ALA A 827 -60.05 -31.46 -6.16
C ALA A 827 -59.46 -30.64 -7.33
N PRO A 828 -58.13 -30.68 -7.55
CA PRO A 828 -57.46 -29.66 -8.33
C PRO A 828 -57.93 -29.65 -9.81
N SER A 829 -58.20 -28.47 -10.35
CA SER A 829 -58.68 -28.29 -11.74
C SER A 829 -57.66 -28.81 -12.75
N GLU A 830 -58.07 -29.13 -13.99
CA GLU A 830 -57.10 -29.60 -14.99
C GLU A 830 -56.03 -28.56 -15.34
N GLU A 831 -56.34 -27.27 -15.23
CA GLU A 831 -55.34 -26.21 -15.39
C GLU A 831 -54.47 -26.05 -14.16
N TYR A 832 -55.01 -26.09 -12.94
CA TYR A 832 -54.18 -26.08 -11.72
C TYR A 832 -53.37 -27.39 -11.56
N LYS A 833 -53.81 -28.52 -12.13
CA LYS A 833 -53.02 -29.76 -12.28
C LYS A 833 -51.98 -29.65 -13.38
N LYS A 834 -52.25 -28.97 -14.49
CA LYS A 834 -51.24 -28.70 -15.55
C LYS A 834 -50.20 -27.71 -15.05
N TRP A 835 -50.61 -26.68 -14.34
CA TRP A 835 -49.74 -25.72 -13.67
C TRP A 835 -49.00 -26.39 -12.51
N GLN A 836 -49.63 -27.13 -11.59
CA GLN A 836 -48.88 -27.94 -10.62
C GLN A 836 -47.99 -28.99 -11.29
N LYS A 837 -48.36 -29.55 -12.46
CA LYS A 837 -47.45 -30.44 -13.22
C LYS A 837 -46.32 -29.68 -13.90
N ARG A 838 -46.52 -28.45 -14.40
CA ARG A 838 -45.45 -27.61 -14.98
C ARG A 838 -44.59 -27.01 -13.90
N GLU A 839 -45.15 -26.36 -12.89
CA GLU A 839 -44.45 -25.82 -11.73
C GLU A 839 -43.81 -26.91 -10.85
N ALA A 840 -44.39 -28.10 -10.72
CA ALA A 840 -43.69 -29.24 -10.11
C ALA A 840 -42.85 -30.06 -11.11
N GLN A 841 -42.96 -29.91 -12.42
CA GLN A 841 -41.94 -30.41 -13.36
C GLN A 841 -40.74 -29.47 -13.37
N TRP A 842 -40.96 -28.16 -13.38
CA TRP A 842 -39.97 -27.10 -13.25
C TRP A 842 -39.35 -27.13 -11.87
N LYS A 843 -40.09 -27.22 -10.75
CA LYS A 843 -39.47 -27.54 -9.46
C LYS A 843 -38.83 -28.95 -9.46
N ARG A 844 -39.33 -29.98 -10.16
CA ARG A 844 -38.57 -31.25 -10.39
C ARG A 844 -37.49 -31.17 -11.51
N GLN A 845 -37.22 -29.98 -12.04
CA GLN A 845 -36.18 -29.65 -13.03
C GLN A 845 -35.34 -28.42 -12.59
N GLU A 846 -35.64 -27.82 -11.45
CA GLU A 846 -35.00 -26.65 -10.83
C GLU A 846 -34.59 -27.08 -9.44
N LYS A 847 -35.53 -27.32 -8.50
CA LYS A 847 -35.33 -28.31 -7.41
C LYS A 847 -35.04 -29.75 -7.92
N GLY A 848 -34.92 -29.96 -9.24
CA GLY A 848 -34.31 -31.12 -9.90
C GLY A 848 -33.25 -30.81 -10.97
N GLN A 849 -32.88 -29.53 -11.20
CA GLN A 849 -31.53 -29.11 -11.63
C GLN A 849 -30.67 -28.72 -10.42
N GLU A 850 -31.21 -28.84 -9.22
CA GLU A 850 -30.69 -28.45 -7.92
C GLU A 850 -30.85 -29.61 -6.95
N LYS A 851 -31.84 -30.50 -7.08
CA LYS A 851 -31.57 -31.95 -6.89
C LYS A 851 -30.92 -32.62 -8.12
N LYS A 852 -30.31 -31.84 -9.03
CA LYS A 852 -29.23 -32.33 -9.91
C LYS A 852 -27.99 -31.45 -9.88
N ARG A 853 -28.00 -30.21 -9.38
CA ARG A 853 -26.77 -29.49 -8.99
C ARG A 853 -26.35 -29.89 -7.59
N GLN A 854 -27.28 -30.23 -6.70
CA GLN A 854 -27.02 -30.91 -5.44
C GLN A 854 -27.03 -32.43 -5.58
N LEU A 855 -27.76 -33.10 -6.50
CA LEU A 855 -27.28 -34.47 -6.83
C LEU A 855 -25.92 -34.43 -7.52
N VAL A 856 -25.58 -33.52 -8.45
CA VAL A 856 -24.21 -33.51 -9.01
C VAL A 856 -23.19 -32.96 -8.00
N HIS A 857 -23.53 -32.13 -7.03
CA HIS A 857 -22.60 -31.68 -5.98
C HIS A 857 -22.49 -32.72 -4.87
N ASP A 858 -23.58 -33.34 -4.40
CA ASP A 858 -23.55 -34.48 -3.47
C ASP A 858 -23.01 -35.75 -4.14
N GLN A 859 -23.22 -35.97 -5.45
CA GLN A 859 -22.59 -37.04 -6.23
C GLN A 859 -21.15 -36.68 -6.57
N ASN A 860 -20.78 -35.42 -6.79
CA ASN A 860 -19.38 -35.04 -6.92
C ASN A 860 -18.69 -35.19 -5.57
N ILE A 861 -19.23 -34.70 -4.45
CA ILE A 861 -18.73 -34.93 -3.09
C ILE A 861 -18.67 -36.42 -2.80
N LYS A 862 -19.75 -37.17 -3.02
CA LYS A 862 -19.76 -38.62 -2.82
C LYS A 862 -18.76 -39.34 -3.72
N TRP A 863 -18.62 -38.94 -4.99
CA TRP A 863 -17.62 -39.47 -5.91
C TRP A 863 -16.21 -39.06 -5.48
N LEU A 864 -16.00 -37.84 -4.99
CA LEU A 864 -14.74 -37.32 -4.46
C LEU A 864 -14.33 -38.08 -3.19
N ASN A 865 -15.29 -38.52 -2.36
CA ASN A 865 -15.06 -39.40 -1.21
C ASN A 865 -14.81 -40.85 -1.65
N GLU A 866 -15.74 -41.47 -2.41
CA GLU A 866 -15.62 -42.84 -2.98
C GLU A 866 -14.41 -42.99 -3.92
N ASN A 867 -13.85 -41.89 -4.41
CA ASN A 867 -12.67 -41.82 -5.26
C ASN A 867 -11.66 -40.78 -4.70
N CYS A 868 -11.52 -40.66 -3.37
CA CYS A 868 -10.46 -39.83 -2.75
C CYS A 868 -9.09 -40.21 -3.32
N GLU A 869 -8.86 -41.51 -3.57
CA GLU A 869 -7.65 -42.01 -4.21
C GLU A 869 -7.43 -41.50 -5.65
N LYS A 870 -8.43 -40.92 -6.33
CA LYS A 870 -8.28 -40.23 -7.64
C LYS A 870 -8.09 -38.71 -7.53
N LEU A 871 -8.06 -38.18 -6.32
CA LEU A 871 -7.49 -36.87 -6.03
C LEU A 871 -6.01 -37.02 -5.67
N ARG A 872 -5.66 -38.09 -4.93
CA ARG A 872 -4.28 -38.50 -4.63
C ARG A 872 -3.54 -38.99 -5.88
N ALA A 873 -4.17 -39.85 -6.67
CA ALA A 873 -3.59 -40.36 -7.90
C ALA A 873 -3.51 -39.24 -8.94
N ASN A 874 -2.29 -39.03 -9.42
CA ASN A 874 -1.98 -38.20 -10.57
C ASN A 874 -1.64 -39.11 -11.76
N ASP A 875 -2.55 -40.06 -12.03
CA ASP A 875 -2.44 -41.21 -12.95
C ASP A 875 -2.88 -40.90 -14.39
N LEU A 876 -3.16 -39.63 -14.68
CA LEU A 876 -3.55 -39.14 -16.00
C LEU A 876 -2.34 -38.91 -16.93
N ASN A 877 -2.63 -38.64 -18.20
CA ASN A 877 -1.63 -38.22 -19.20
C ASN A 877 -0.75 -37.09 -18.65
N GLU A 878 0.53 -37.08 -18.99
CA GLU A 878 1.52 -36.18 -18.39
C GLU A 878 1.09 -34.70 -18.41
N GLY A 879 0.95 -34.10 -17.22
CA GLY A 879 0.49 -32.70 -17.06
C GLY A 879 -1.02 -32.47 -17.07
N ALA A 880 -1.85 -33.48 -17.30
CA ALA A 880 -3.30 -33.34 -17.22
C ALA A 880 -3.79 -33.37 -15.76
N VAL A 881 -4.10 -32.20 -15.20
CA VAL A 881 -4.84 -32.09 -13.93
C VAL A 881 -6.24 -32.71 -14.11
N SER A 882 -6.69 -33.52 -13.15
CA SER A 882 -8.00 -34.16 -13.25
C SER A 882 -9.13 -33.11 -13.15
N LYS A 883 -10.28 -33.38 -13.78
CA LYS A 883 -11.44 -32.45 -13.72
C LYS A 883 -11.88 -32.17 -12.28
N ALA A 884 -11.68 -33.13 -11.38
CA ALA A 884 -11.95 -33.03 -9.95
C ALA A 884 -10.93 -32.13 -9.24
N GLN A 885 -9.64 -32.36 -9.47
CA GLN A 885 -8.55 -31.53 -8.94
C GLN A 885 -8.63 -30.08 -9.43
N TYR A 886 -8.86 -29.85 -10.73
CA TYR A 886 -8.99 -28.51 -11.30
C TYR A 886 -10.19 -27.74 -10.73
N TYR A 887 -11.32 -28.44 -10.53
CA TYR A 887 -12.51 -27.87 -9.87
C TYR A 887 -12.23 -27.42 -8.44
N LEU A 888 -11.53 -28.23 -7.64
CA LEU A 888 -11.14 -27.87 -6.27
C LEU A 888 -10.10 -26.73 -6.23
N TYR A 889 -9.18 -26.67 -7.20
CA TYR A 889 -8.21 -25.58 -7.33
C TYR A 889 -8.85 -24.23 -7.69
N GLU A 890 -9.77 -24.19 -8.65
CA GLU A 890 -10.53 -22.98 -8.95
C GLU A 890 -11.49 -22.59 -7.80
N ARG A 891 -12.05 -23.56 -7.06
CA ARG A 891 -12.78 -23.28 -5.81
C ARG A 891 -11.86 -22.61 -4.78
N LEU A 892 -10.67 -23.15 -4.53
CA LEU A 892 -9.69 -22.58 -3.61
C LEU A 892 -9.27 -21.16 -4.02
N ARG A 893 -9.01 -20.92 -5.31
CA ARG A 893 -8.78 -19.57 -5.87
C ARG A 893 -9.95 -18.61 -5.66
N SER A 894 -11.19 -19.08 -5.76
CA SER A 894 -12.38 -18.25 -5.51
C SER A 894 -12.48 -17.82 -4.04
N LEU A 895 -12.07 -18.68 -3.11
CA LEU A 895 -12.06 -18.42 -1.67
C LEU A 895 -10.92 -17.47 -1.25
N SER A 896 -9.75 -17.55 -1.91
CA SER A 896 -8.59 -16.71 -1.56
C SER A 896 -8.70 -15.24 -1.98
N LYS A 897 -9.66 -14.85 -2.84
CA LYS A 897 -9.78 -13.47 -3.34
C LYS A 897 -10.12 -12.41 -2.29
N ALA A 898 -10.46 -12.81 -1.06
CA ALA A 898 -10.67 -11.89 0.07
C ALA A 898 -9.37 -11.42 0.75
N ASP A 899 -8.24 -12.14 0.59
CA ASP A 899 -7.01 -11.93 1.36
C ASP A 899 -5.80 -11.83 0.41
N SER A 900 -5.58 -10.63 -0.15
CA SER A 900 -4.69 -10.39 -1.30
C SER A 900 -3.18 -10.58 -1.06
N ALA A 901 -2.78 -10.94 0.16
CA ALA A 901 -1.38 -11.02 0.60
C ALA A 901 -0.77 -12.45 0.60
N LYS A 902 -1.52 -13.49 0.20
CA LYS A 902 -1.07 -14.90 0.31
C LYS A 902 -1.32 -15.71 -0.97
N PRO A 903 -0.40 -16.62 -1.36
CA PRO A 903 -0.67 -17.60 -2.42
C PRO A 903 -1.86 -18.50 -2.06
N ALA A 904 -2.78 -18.72 -3.01
CA ALA A 904 -4.04 -19.44 -2.79
C ALA A 904 -3.88 -20.86 -2.23
N SER A 905 -2.77 -21.54 -2.53
CA SER A 905 -2.47 -22.90 -2.04
C SER A 905 -2.28 -22.99 -0.51
N ARG A 906 -1.94 -21.87 0.16
CA ARG A 906 -1.71 -21.84 1.63
C ARG A 906 -2.98 -21.87 2.49
N ASN A 907 -4.16 -22.06 1.89
CA ASN A 907 -5.44 -22.10 2.60
C ASN A 907 -6.30 -23.30 2.15
N TRP A 908 -5.65 -24.43 1.83
CA TRP A 908 -6.33 -25.64 1.36
C TRP A 908 -7.35 -26.18 2.38
N GLN A 909 -7.11 -25.91 3.67
CA GLN A 909 -8.00 -26.22 4.79
C GLN A 909 -9.39 -25.58 4.65
N SER A 910 -9.52 -24.48 3.90
CA SER A 910 -10.83 -23.88 3.58
C SER A 910 -11.78 -24.81 2.83
N LEU A 911 -11.26 -25.84 2.15
CA LEU A 911 -12.07 -26.87 1.49
C LEU A 911 -12.70 -27.88 2.49
N ILE A 912 -12.20 -27.99 3.72
CA ILE A 912 -12.74 -28.93 4.72
C ILE A 912 -14.21 -28.65 5.01
N LYS A 913 -14.61 -27.37 5.04
CA LYS A 913 -16.00 -26.94 5.30
C LYS A 913 -16.99 -27.36 4.21
N ASP A 914 -16.55 -27.32 2.94
CA ASP A 914 -17.42 -27.58 1.78
C ASP A 914 -17.39 -29.06 1.33
N TYR A 915 -16.28 -29.78 1.57
CA TYR A 915 -16.02 -31.11 0.99
C TYR A 915 -15.66 -32.21 2.00
N GLY A 916 -15.43 -31.85 3.27
CA GLY A 916 -14.99 -32.77 4.32
C GLY A 916 -13.47 -32.98 4.35
N ILE A 917 -12.97 -33.45 5.50
CA ILE A 917 -11.53 -33.58 5.77
C ILE A 917 -10.85 -34.61 4.86
N GLU A 918 -11.51 -35.72 4.52
CA GLU A 918 -10.93 -36.76 3.65
C GLU A 918 -10.67 -36.24 2.23
N VAL A 919 -11.61 -35.49 1.65
CA VAL A 919 -11.49 -34.89 0.31
C VAL A 919 -10.49 -33.74 0.31
N ALA A 920 -10.50 -32.89 1.34
CA ALA A 920 -9.53 -31.80 1.48
C ALA A 920 -8.10 -32.34 1.58
N ASN A 921 -7.87 -33.36 2.43
CA ASN A 921 -6.59 -34.05 2.54
C ASN A 921 -6.23 -34.74 1.22
N ALA A 922 -7.14 -35.49 0.58
CA ALA A 922 -6.86 -36.18 -0.67
C ALA A 922 -6.50 -35.21 -1.84
N PHE A 923 -7.07 -34.00 -1.84
CA PHE A 923 -6.69 -32.94 -2.78
C PHE A 923 -5.33 -32.29 -2.44
N HIS A 924 -5.04 -32.09 -1.15
CA HIS A 924 -3.73 -31.69 -0.64
C HIS A 924 -2.63 -32.68 -1.03
N ASP A 925 -2.85 -33.98 -0.76
CA ASP A 925 -1.97 -35.10 -1.13
C ASP A 925 -1.79 -35.15 -2.67
N GLY A 926 -2.87 -34.84 -3.40
CA GLY A 926 -2.88 -34.66 -4.85
C GLY A 926 -1.98 -33.52 -5.33
N LEU A 927 -2.04 -32.34 -4.71
CA LEU A 927 -1.14 -31.21 -4.99
C LEU A 927 0.32 -31.56 -4.69
N LEU A 928 0.59 -32.17 -3.53
CA LEU A 928 1.93 -32.62 -3.11
C LEU A 928 2.56 -33.63 -4.07
N SER A 929 1.76 -34.49 -4.70
CA SER A 929 2.25 -35.51 -5.62
C SER A 929 2.17 -35.11 -7.10
N PHE A 930 1.31 -34.17 -7.51
CA PHE A 930 1.16 -33.78 -8.93
C PHE A 930 2.46 -33.20 -9.51
N TRP A 931 3.18 -32.39 -8.73
CA TRP A 931 4.44 -31.81 -9.22
C TRP A 931 5.51 -32.88 -9.49
N ARG A 932 5.35 -34.10 -8.94
CA ARG A 932 6.23 -35.25 -9.21
C ARG A 932 5.84 -36.04 -10.47
N THR A 933 4.62 -35.91 -11.00
CA THR A 933 4.16 -36.67 -12.17
C THR A 933 4.18 -35.88 -13.48
N TYR A 934 4.10 -34.55 -13.45
CA TYR A 934 4.28 -33.70 -14.62
C TYR A 934 5.65 -33.04 -14.63
N THR A 935 6.38 -33.19 -15.74
CA THR A 935 7.65 -32.52 -15.98
C THR A 935 7.44 -31.32 -16.93
N PRO A 936 7.47 -30.06 -16.45
CA PRO A 936 7.39 -28.90 -17.34
C PRO A 936 8.55 -28.91 -18.33
N SER A 937 8.26 -28.70 -19.61
CA SER A 937 9.35 -28.61 -20.58
C SER A 937 10.09 -27.30 -20.47
N LEU A 938 11.39 -27.37 -20.71
CA LEU A 938 12.27 -26.23 -20.88
C LEU A 938 12.08 -25.60 -22.27
N ARG A 939 12.42 -24.32 -22.42
CA ARG A 939 12.35 -23.66 -23.72
C ARG A 939 13.39 -24.22 -24.68
N SER A 940 14.55 -24.68 -24.20
CA SER A 940 15.54 -25.37 -25.06
C SER A 940 15.03 -26.66 -25.70
N GLU A 941 14.04 -27.33 -25.10
CA GLU A 941 13.51 -28.62 -25.56
C GLU A 941 12.42 -28.47 -26.63
N LYS A 942 11.59 -27.42 -26.55
CA LYS A 942 10.43 -27.21 -27.45
C LYS A 942 10.53 -25.95 -28.33
N GLY A 943 11.52 -25.09 -28.12
CA GLY A 943 11.72 -23.84 -28.88
C GLY A 943 10.68 -22.75 -28.63
N LYS A 944 9.79 -22.93 -27.65
CA LYS A 944 8.69 -22.03 -27.27
C LYS A 944 8.30 -22.25 -25.81
N LYS A 945 7.54 -21.33 -25.21
CA LYS A 945 6.95 -21.51 -23.88
C LYS A 945 6.03 -22.74 -23.85
N ASP A 946 6.05 -23.50 -22.74
CA ASP A 946 5.12 -24.62 -22.56
C ASP A 946 3.67 -24.10 -22.49
N THR A 947 2.77 -24.77 -23.21
CA THR A 947 1.37 -24.39 -23.36
C THR A 947 0.49 -24.89 -22.21
N ASN A 948 0.99 -25.79 -21.36
CA ASN A 948 0.24 -26.31 -20.21
C ASN A 948 0.34 -25.41 -18.96
N SER A 949 -0.21 -24.20 -19.05
CA SER A 949 -0.23 -23.27 -17.91
C SER A 949 -0.90 -23.87 -16.67
N VAL A 950 -1.98 -24.64 -16.85
CA VAL A 950 -2.73 -25.27 -15.76
C VAL A 950 -1.87 -26.27 -14.98
N GLY A 951 -1.16 -27.18 -15.66
CA GLY A 951 -0.24 -28.11 -15.00
C GLY A 951 0.92 -27.39 -14.31
N ILE A 952 1.45 -26.32 -14.92
CA ILE A 952 2.50 -25.49 -14.32
C ILE A 952 2.02 -24.83 -13.02
N GLU A 953 0.85 -24.18 -13.04
CA GLU A 953 0.25 -23.52 -11.87
C GLU A 953 -0.08 -24.50 -10.75
N PHE A 954 -0.61 -25.69 -11.09
CA PHE A 954 -0.98 -26.72 -10.13
C PHE A 954 0.26 -27.34 -9.45
N GLY A 955 1.31 -27.67 -10.21
CA GLY A 955 2.56 -28.19 -9.65
C GLY A 955 3.37 -27.14 -8.87
N LEU A 956 3.40 -25.87 -9.31
CA LEU A 956 3.94 -24.78 -8.50
C LEU A 956 3.20 -24.62 -7.17
N SER A 957 1.88 -24.82 -7.16
CA SER A 957 1.05 -24.74 -5.97
C SER A 957 1.40 -25.85 -4.97
N GLY A 958 1.64 -27.08 -5.44
CA GLY A 958 2.14 -28.20 -4.64
C GLY A 958 3.55 -27.97 -4.07
N LEU A 959 4.49 -27.49 -4.90
CA LEU A 959 5.86 -27.16 -4.49
C LEU A 959 5.90 -26.06 -3.41
N VAL A 960 5.06 -25.03 -3.54
CA VAL A 960 4.92 -23.97 -2.52
C VAL A 960 4.37 -24.52 -1.21
N LEU A 961 3.44 -25.47 -1.26
CA LEU A 961 2.82 -26.08 -0.08
C LEU A 961 3.84 -26.96 0.66
N GLU A 962 4.45 -27.94 -0.03
CA GLU A 962 5.42 -28.88 0.55
C GLU A 962 6.62 -28.16 1.18
N SER A 963 7.17 -27.17 0.49
CA SER A 963 8.33 -26.39 0.96
C SER A 963 8.03 -25.39 2.09
N THR A 964 6.75 -25.24 2.46
CA THR A 964 6.29 -24.51 3.66
C THR A 964 5.92 -25.42 4.83
N GLU A 965 5.36 -26.60 4.57
CA GLU A 965 4.92 -27.53 5.62
C GLU A 965 6.05 -28.47 6.06
N MET A 966 6.97 -28.86 5.17
CA MET A 966 8.13 -29.70 5.51
C MET A 966 9.36 -28.87 5.89
N THR A 967 9.78 -29.02 7.16
CA THR A 967 11.11 -28.57 7.61
C THR A 967 12.20 -29.31 6.82
N ASP A 968 13.21 -28.57 6.34
CA ASP A 968 14.31 -29.10 5.51
C ASP A 968 13.92 -29.91 4.25
N TRP A 969 12.73 -29.64 3.68
CA TRP A 969 12.15 -30.23 2.45
C TRP A 969 13.16 -30.78 1.42
N PRO A 970 14.18 -30.04 0.94
CA PRO A 970 15.07 -30.54 -0.12
C PRO A 970 15.91 -31.76 0.26
N GLN A 971 16.09 -32.09 1.56
CA GLN A 971 16.82 -33.29 1.99
C GLN A 971 16.14 -34.59 1.52
N ASN A 972 14.82 -34.55 1.31
CA ASN A 972 14.00 -35.73 1.03
C ASN A 972 13.77 -35.97 -0.48
N LEU A 973 14.45 -35.22 -1.36
CA LEU A 973 14.26 -35.29 -2.80
C LEU A 973 15.33 -36.17 -3.48
N SER A 974 14.94 -36.88 -4.52
CA SER A 974 15.87 -37.45 -5.50
C SER A 974 16.41 -36.37 -6.46
N SER A 975 17.48 -36.71 -7.20
CA SER A 975 18.02 -35.82 -8.24
C SER A 975 17.00 -35.55 -9.36
N GLU A 976 16.13 -36.52 -9.69
CA GLU A 976 15.11 -36.35 -10.73
C GLU A 976 13.99 -35.40 -10.28
N GLU A 977 13.59 -35.49 -9.01
CA GLU A 977 12.64 -34.55 -8.40
C GLU A 977 13.25 -33.14 -8.28
N ALA A 978 14.53 -33.02 -7.93
CA ALA A 978 15.21 -31.73 -7.87
C ALA A 978 15.29 -31.05 -9.26
N GLU A 979 15.50 -31.82 -10.33
CA GLU A 979 15.40 -31.31 -11.71
C GLU A 979 13.96 -30.86 -12.02
N ARG A 980 12.97 -31.69 -11.70
CA ARG A 980 11.56 -31.38 -11.96
C ARG A 980 11.11 -30.11 -11.23
N ALA A 981 11.48 -29.94 -9.95
CA ALA A 981 11.25 -28.72 -9.18
C ALA A 981 11.97 -27.50 -9.80
N CYS A 982 13.21 -27.66 -10.29
CA CYS A 982 13.93 -26.60 -11.01
C CYS A 982 13.18 -26.18 -12.28
N ARG A 983 12.67 -27.13 -13.07
CA ARG A 983 11.85 -26.87 -14.27
C ARG A 983 10.58 -26.08 -13.95
N TYR A 984 9.90 -26.36 -12.84
CA TYR A 984 8.76 -25.54 -12.37
C TYR A 984 9.19 -24.11 -12.02
N ALA A 985 10.29 -23.94 -11.28
CA ALA A 985 10.80 -22.62 -10.88
C ALA A 985 11.13 -21.70 -12.09
N PHE A 986 11.43 -22.28 -13.25
CA PHE A 986 11.73 -21.50 -14.46
C PHE A 986 10.50 -20.81 -15.06
N HIS A 987 9.30 -21.35 -14.88
CA HIS A 987 8.05 -20.83 -15.46
C HIS A 987 7.34 -19.74 -14.63
N THR A 988 7.84 -19.39 -13.45
CA THR A 988 7.27 -18.33 -12.60
C THR A 988 7.35 -16.94 -13.23
N PHE A 989 6.45 -16.03 -12.84
CA PHE A 989 6.48 -14.63 -13.22
C PHE A 989 7.26 -13.78 -12.20
N GLY A 990 7.91 -12.70 -12.66
CA GLY A 990 8.57 -11.69 -11.82
C GLY A 990 9.90 -12.07 -11.14
N GLY A 991 10.09 -13.34 -10.75
CA GLY A 991 11.29 -13.83 -10.07
C GLY A 991 11.25 -15.36 -9.87
N PHE A 992 12.20 -15.92 -9.11
CA PHE A 992 12.14 -17.33 -8.71
C PHE A 992 11.33 -17.51 -7.41
N PRO A 993 10.76 -18.71 -7.13
CA PRO A 993 10.12 -18.99 -5.84
C PRO A 993 11.08 -18.88 -4.66
N SER A 994 10.57 -18.46 -3.49
CA SER A 994 11.35 -18.37 -2.25
C SER A 994 11.85 -19.71 -1.68
N TRP A 995 11.38 -20.85 -2.22
CA TRP A 995 11.95 -22.17 -1.93
C TRP A 995 13.11 -22.55 -2.85
N PHE A 996 13.32 -21.86 -3.98
CA PHE A 996 14.35 -22.21 -4.96
C PHE A 996 15.80 -22.09 -4.41
N PRO A 997 16.16 -21.07 -3.60
CA PRO A 997 17.47 -21.04 -2.95
C PRO A 997 17.69 -22.19 -1.95
N LYS A 998 16.62 -22.68 -1.30
CA LYS A 998 16.70 -23.87 -0.42
C LYS A 998 17.07 -25.11 -1.25
N LEU A 999 16.39 -25.31 -2.39
CA LEU A 999 16.64 -26.43 -3.30
C LEU A 999 18.08 -26.38 -3.85
N TYR A 1000 18.56 -25.20 -4.26
CA TYR A 1000 19.92 -25.01 -4.75
C TYR A 1000 21.00 -25.41 -3.75
N LYS A 1001 20.79 -25.17 -2.45
CA LYS A 1001 21.75 -25.54 -1.39
C LYS A 1001 22.06 -27.05 -1.35
N TYR A 1002 21.12 -27.90 -1.78
CA TYR A 1002 21.28 -29.36 -1.77
C TYR A 1002 21.59 -29.96 -3.15
N PHE A 1003 21.09 -29.36 -4.25
CA PHE A 1003 21.32 -29.84 -5.62
C PHE A 1003 22.08 -28.85 -6.53
N PRO A 1004 23.21 -28.27 -6.09
CA PRO A 1004 23.84 -27.17 -6.82
C PRO A 1004 24.33 -27.59 -8.20
N LEU A 1005 24.99 -28.75 -8.34
CA LEU A 1005 25.56 -29.20 -9.63
C LEU A 1005 24.47 -29.35 -10.72
N LEU A 1006 23.34 -29.97 -10.36
CA LEU A 1006 22.20 -30.20 -11.23
C LEU A 1006 21.53 -28.89 -11.67
N ILE A 1007 21.24 -28.01 -10.71
CA ILE A 1007 20.57 -26.72 -10.99
C ILE A 1007 21.48 -25.81 -11.81
N ASN A 1008 22.79 -25.81 -11.55
CA ASN A 1008 23.77 -25.13 -12.40
C ASN A 1008 23.74 -25.64 -13.85
N GLN A 1009 23.66 -26.96 -14.06
CA GLN A 1009 23.56 -27.53 -15.41
C GLN A 1009 22.28 -27.09 -16.13
N LEU A 1010 21.12 -27.13 -15.47
CA LEU A 1010 19.83 -26.73 -16.04
C LEU A 1010 19.75 -25.23 -16.35
N ILE A 1011 20.26 -24.38 -15.45
CA ILE A 1011 20.31 -22.92 -15.67
C ILE A 1011 21.25 -22.60 -16.82
N ILE A 1012 22.43 -23.23 -16.88
CA ILE A 1012 23.37 -23.02 -17.99
C ILE A 1012 22.83 -23.58 -19.31
N GLN A 1013 22.03 -24.65 -19.31
CA GLN A 1013 21.33 -25.14 -20.51
C GLN A 1013 20.37 -24.08 -21.06
N GLU A 1014 19.45 -23.55 -20.24
CA GLU A 1014 18.50 -22.54 -20.72
C GLU A 1014 19.17 -21.23 -21.13
N ILE A 1015 20.18 -20.76 -20.39
CA ILE A 1015 20.95 -19.57 -20.78
C ILE A 1015 21.70 -19.84 -22.11
N SER A 1016 22.20 -21.06 -22.36
CA SER A 1016 22.84 -21.40 -23.64
C SER A 1016 21.86 -21.31 -24.82
N TRP A 1017 20.60 -21.68 -24.60
CA TRP A 1017 19.54 -21.55 -25.62
C TRP A 1017 19.07 -20.10 -25.78
N GLU A 1018 18.89 -19.36 -24.67
CA GLU A 1018 18.53 -17.94 -24.65
C GLU A 1018 19.59 -17.07 -25.37
N LEU A 1019 20.87 -17.47 -25.32
CA LEU A 1019 21.98 -16.85 -26.06
C LEU A 1019 22.11 -17.30 -27.53
N ALA A 1020 21.44 -18.38 -27.93
CA ALA A 1020 21.45 -18.88 -29.30
C ALA A 1020 20.39 -18.23 -30.21
N LEU A 1021 19.44 -17.49 -29.63
CA LEU A 1021 18.40 -16.77 -30.37
C LEU A 1021 18.93 -15.45 -30.96
N GLU A 1022 18.88 -15.31 -32.28
CA GLU A 1022 19.28 -14.06 -32.96
C GLU A 1022 18.20 -12.96 -32.91
N LYS A 1023 16.93 -13.35 -32.74
CA LYS A 1023 15.78 -12.45 -32.55
C LYS A 1023 14.76 -13.08 -31.61
N ILE A 1024 14.08 -12.26 -30.82
CA ILE A 1024 12.93 -12.67 -30.00
C ILE A 1024 11.68 -12.71 -30.91
N PRO A 1025 10.78 -13.72 -30.77
CA PRO A 1025 9.51 -13.75 -31.48
C PRO A 1025 8.61 -12.54 -31.18
N GLU A 1026 7.81 -12.12 -32.15
CA GLU A 1026 6.83 -11.04 -31.94
C GLU A 1026 5.81 -11.43 -30.86
N GLY A 1027 5.74 -10.63 -29.79
CA GLY A 1027 4.85 -10.87 -28.65
C GLY A 1027 5.49 -11.54 -27.43
N GLU A 1028 6.81 -11.75 -27.39
CA GLU A 1028 7.51 -12.23 -26.18
C GLU A 1028 8.46 -11.18 -25.56
N ASP A 1029 8.54 -11.18 -24.22
CA ASP A 1029 9.39 -10.26 -23.44
C ASP A 1029 10.85 -10.73 -23.34
N TYR A 1030 11.77 -9.79 -23.06
CA TYR A 1030 13.21 -10.01 -22.79
C TYR A 1030 13.49 -10.68 -21.42
N THR A 1031 12.50 -11.24 -20.74
CA THR A 1031 12.56 -11.66 -19.33
C THR A 1031 12.49 -13.18 -19.14
N TYR A 1032 13.60 -13.87 -19.44
CA TYR A 1032 13.74 -15.31 -19.16
C TYR A 1032 14.82 -15.60 -18.08
N ILE A 1033 15.59 -16.68 -18.19
CA ILE A 1033 16.42 -17.19 -17.09
C ILE A 1033 17.61 -16.29 -16.82
N LEU A 1034 18.30 -15.83 -17.86
CA LEU A 1034 19.45 -14.93 -17.71
C LEU A 1034 19.04 -13.61 -17.02
N ASN A 1035 17.86 -13.08 -17.37
CA ASN A 1035 17.26 -11.94 -16.67
C ASN A 1035 17.02 -12.23 -15.18
N LYS A 1036 16.24 -13.27 -14.83
CA LYS A 1036 15.94 -13.62 -13.41
C LYS A 1036 17.22 -13.77 -12.58
N VAL A 1037 18.19 -14.51 -13.10
CA VAL A 1037 19.48 -14.78 -12.45
C VAL A 1037 20.29 -13.49 -12.22
N SER A 1038 20.20 -12.52 -13.12
CA SER A 1038 20.90 -11.23 -13.00
C SER A 1038 20.27 -10.28 -11.97
N TRP A 1039 19.04 -10.51 -11.51
CA TRP A 1039 18.34 -9.59 -10.60
C TRP A 1039 18.32 -10.05 -9.13
N ASP A 1040 18.08 -11.33 -8.85
CA ASP A 1040 17.78 -11.82 -7.47
C ASP A 1040 18.48 -13.16 -7.14
N CYS A 1041 19.66 -13.42 -7.71
CA CYS A 1041 20.37 -14.70 -7.57
C CYS A 1041 21.88 -14.57 -7.32
N GLU A 1042 22.33 -13.60 -6.52
CA GLU A 1042 23.76 -13.43 -6.22
C GLU A 1042 24.39 -14.70 -5.62
N TRP A 1043 23.61 -15.44 -4.82
CA TRP A 1043 23.93 -16.77 -4.27
C TRP A 1043 24.27 -17.86 -5.32
N LEU A 1044 23.94 -17.63 -6.59
CA LEU A 1044 24.22 -18.53 -7.72
C LEU A 1044 25.45 -18.11 -8.53
N TRP A 1045 25.79 -16.82 -8.58
CA TRP A 1045 26.73 -16.29 -9.57
C TRP A 1045 28.09 -17.01 -9.54
N ASP A 1046 28.53 -17.38 -8.34
CA ASP A 1046 29.80 -18.05 -8.07
C ASP A 1046 29.92 -19.51 -8.57
N SER A 1047 28.88 -20.11 -9.13
CA SER A 1047 28.95 -21.41 -9.79
C SER A 1047 28.75 -21.32 -11.30
N ILE A 1048 27.91 -20.39 -11.77
CA ILE A 1048 27.60 -20.21 -13.19
C ILE A 1048 28.57 -19.27 -13.93
N ALA A 1049 29.29 -18.39 -13.23
CA ALA A 1049 30.19 -17.42 -13.85
C ALA A 1049 31.27 -18.05 -14.73
N ARG A 1050 31.78 -19.25 -14.38
CA ARG A 1050 32.80 -19.94 -15.20
C ARG A 1050 32.21 -20.41 -16.55
N PRO A 1051 31.11 -21.20 -16.60
CA PRO A 1051 30.40 -21.49 -17.85
C PRO A 1051 29.95 -20.26 -18.65
N LEU A 1052 29.65 -19.12 -18.02
CA LEU A 1052 29.30 -17.88 -18.71
C LEU A 1052 30.52 -17.17 -19.32
N LEU A 1053 31.64 -17.11 -18.60
CA LEU A 1053 32.92 -16.59 -19.12
C LEU A 1053 33.37 -17.35 -20.37
N GLU A 1054 33.25 -18.67 -20.36
CA GLU A 1054 33.59 -19.54 -21.50
C GLU A 1054 32.64 -19.33 -22.70
N ARG A 1055 31.39 -18.94 -22.46
CA ARG A 1055 30.44 -18.57 -23.52
C ARG A 1055 30.73 -17.18 -24.09
N LEU A 1056 31.17 -16.25 -23.25
CA LEU A 1056 31.54 -14.88 -23.65
C LEU A 1056 32.74 -14.82 -24.61
N GLU A 1057 33.47 -15.91 -24.86
CA GLU A 1057 34.42 -15.99 -25.97
C GLU A 1057 33.73 -15.72 -27.33
N LYS A 1058 32.52 -16.25 -27.54
CA LYS A 1058 31.64 -15.81 -28.64
C LYS A 1058 30.93 -14.52 -28.20
N GLU A 1059 30.82 -13.55 -29.10
CA GLU A 1059 30.03 -12.35 -28.80
C GLU A 1059 28.52 -12.66 -28.80
N PRO A 1060 27.76 -12.26 -27.76
CA PRO A 1060 26.30 -12.33 -27.78
C PRO A 1060 25.73 -11.37 -28.84
N THR A 1061 24.73 -11.82 -29.62
CA THR A 1061 24.04 -10.95 -30.59
C THR A 1061 23.17 -9.87 -29.92
N ASN A 1062 22.74 -10.13 -28.69
CA ASN A 1062 21.86 -9.26 -27.91
C ASN A 1062 22.62 -8.60 -26.75
N ILE A 1063 22.60 -7.26 -26.74
CA ILE A 1063 23.30 -6.42 -25.77
C ILE A 1063 22.77 -6.55 -24.34
N VAL A 1064 21.48 -6.82 -24.18
CA VAL A 1064 20.85 -7.02 -22.87
C VAL A 1064 21.39 -8.32 -22.24
N ASN A 1065 21.58 -9.35 -23.06
CA ASN A 1065 22.17 -10.61 -22.60
C ASN A 1065 23.66 -10.43 -22.26
N LEU A 1066 24.42 -9.64 -23.03
CA LEU A 1066 25.80 -9.26 -22.68
C LEU A 1066 25.88 -8.56 -21.31
N GLN A 1067 25.01 -7.59 -21.04
CA GLN A 1067 24.93 -6.90 -19.74
C GLN A 1067 24.70 -7.89 -18.58
N TYR A 1068 23.71 -8.78 -18.73
CA TYR A 1068 23.39 -9.76 -17.68
C TYR A 1068 24.52 -10.78 -17.46
N MET A 1069 25.16 -11.27 -18.53
CA MET A 1069 26.33 -12.14 -18.40
C MET A 1069 27.50 -11.43 -17.70
N LEU A 1070 27.82 -10.20 -18.09
CA LEU A 1070 28.93 -9.45 -17.50
C LEU A 1070 28.67 -9.06 -16.03
N LYS A 1071 27.41 -8.79 -15.65
CA LYS A 1071 27.01 -8.59 -14.25
C LYS A 1071 27.32 -9.84 -13.40
N VAL A 1072 26.85 -11.02 -13.84
CA VAL A 1072 27.06 -12.29 -13.14
C VAL A 1072 28.54 -12.66 -13.07
N VAL A 1073 29.30 -12.45 -14.15
CA VAL A 1073 30.72 -12.81 -14.23
C VAL A 1073 31.61 -11.88 -13.40
N GLN A 1074 31.35 -10.56 -13.40
CA GLN A 1074 32.11 -9.62 -12.55
C GLN A 1074 31.76 -9.75 -11.07
N GLY A 1075 30.49 -10.01 -10.73
CA GLY A 1075 30.03 -10.21 -9.36
C GLY A 1075 30.47 -11.53 -8.71
N SER A 1076 31.03 -12.48 -9.47
CA SER A 1076 31.59 -13.71 -8.92
C SER A 1076 32.95 -13.48 -8.26
N SER A 1077 33.17 -14.09 -7.09
CA SER A 1077 34.46 -14.14 -6.38
C SER A 1077 35.47 -15.10 -7.03
N LYS A 1078 35.01 -16.10 -7.79
CA LYS A 1078 35.86 -17.20 -8.30
C LYS A 1078 36.52 -16.95 -9.66
N ILE A 1079 36.13 -15.90 -10.39
CA ILE A 1079 36.77 -15.54 -11.66
C ILE A 1079 37.95 -14.60 -11.38
N PRO A 1080 39.21 -14.98 -11.68
CA PRO A 1080 40.36 -14.10 -11.45
C PRO A 1080 40.32 -12.85 -12.34
N ASP A 1081 40.68 -11.68 -11.79
CA ASP A 1081 40.68 -10.41 -12.54
C ASP A 1081 41.49 -10.52 -13.84
N ILE A 1082 42.67 -11.12 -13.76
CA ILE A 1082 43.62 -11.32 -14.87
C ILE A 1082 43.00 -12.13 -16.03
N GLU A 1083 42.08 -13.04 -15.76
CA GLU A 1083 41.46 -13.86 -16.83
C GLU A 1083 40.36 -13.06 -17.55
N LEU A 1084 39.50 -12.38 -16.79
CA LEU A 1084 38.45 -11.54 -17.35
C LEU A 1084 39.00 -10.29 -18.05
N ALA A 1085 40.10 -9.71 -17.54
CA ALA A 1085 40.79 -8.59 -18.16
C ALA A 1085 41.40 -8.97 -19.52
N ARG A 1086 42.03 -10.15 -19.64
CA ARG A 1086 42.52 -10.67 -20.93
C ARG A 1086 41.39 -10.91 -21.94
N LEU A 1087 40.23 -11.39 -21.50
CA LEU A 1087 39.07 -11.51 -22.38
C LEU A 1087 38.59 -10.12 -22.82
N ALA A 1088 38.50 -9.16 -21.90
CA ALA A 1088 38.05 -7.81 -22.21
C ALA A 1088 39.01 -7.04 -23.14
N ASP A 1089 40.33 -7.11 -22.93
CA ASP A 1089 41.37 -6.64 -23.86
C ASP A 1089 41.19 -7.23 -25.26
N LYS A 1090 41.16 -8.57 -25.36
CA LYS A 1090 40.93 -9.31 -26.61
C LYS A 1090 39.66 -8.85 -27.32
N LYS A 1091 38.58 -8.56 -26.59
CA LYS A 1091 37.30 -8.08 -27.13
C LYS A 1091 37.37 -6.63 -27.59
N CYS A 1092 37.95 -5.74 -26.78
CA CYS A 1092 38.18 -4.34 -27.11
C CYS A 1092 39.01 -4.15 -28.39
N ASN A 1093 39.95 -5.06 -28.66
CA ASN A 1093 40.81 -5.05 -29.84
C ASN A 1093 40.24 -5.79 -31.07
N THR A 1094 39.23 -6.66 -30.92
CA THR A 1094 38.67 -7.46 -32.04
C THR A 1094 37.25 -7.12 -32.45
N LEU A 1095 36.45 -6.48 -31.58
CA LEU A 1095 35.08 -6.09 -31.89
C LEU A 1095 35.02 -4.74 -32.61
N THR A 1096 34.35 -4.70 -33.77
CA THR A 1096 33.99 -3.46 -34.46
C THR A 1096 32.66 -2.86 -33.99
N SER A 1097 31.90 -3.58 -33.16
CA SER A 1097 30.56 -3.17 -32.71
C SER A 1097 30.62 -2.09 -31.64
N LEU A 1098 30.50 -0.82 -32.06
CA LEU A 1098 30.42 0.37 -31.19
C LEU A 1098 29.35 0.30 -30.10
N GLN A 1099 28.35 -0.58 -30.24
CA GLN A 1099 27.33 -0.79 -29.22
C GLN A 1099 27.80 -1.74 -28.09
N HIS A 1100 28.64 -2.73 -28.40
CA HIS A 1100 29.07 -3.77 -27.45
C HIS A 1100 30.38 -3.39 -26.74
N LEU A 1101 31.28 -2.70 -27.45
CA LEU A 1101 32.53 -2.13 -26.91
C LEU A 1101 32.38 -1.38 -25.56
N PRO A 1102 31.32 -0.58 -25.30
CA PRO A 1102 31.10 0.06 -24.00
C PRO A 1102 31.20 -0.86 -22.77
N TYR A 1103 30.62 -2.06 -22.86
CA TYR A 1103 30.59 -3.01 -21.73
C TYR A 1103 31.89 -3.78 -21.58
N TRP A 1104 32.62 -3.97 -22.69
CA TRP A 1104 33.96 -4.56 -22.67
C TRP A 1104 35.00 -3.57 -22.15
N TYR A 1105 34.96 -2.30 -22.58
CA TYR A 1105 35.82 -1.27 -22.01
C TYR A 1105 35.49 -1.01 -20.54
N SER A 1106 34.23 -0.97 -20.12
CA SER A 1106 33.92 -0.83 -18.69
C SER A 1106 34.41 -2.04 -17.87
N THR A 1107 34.27 -3.26 -18.39
CA THR A 1107 34.81 -4.48 -17.76
C THR A 1107 36.33 -4.50 -17.72
N TRP A 1108 37.03 -4.02 -18.75
CA TRP A 1108 38.50 -3.98 -18.72
C TRP A 1108 39.00 -2.90 -17.75
N ILE A 1109 38.41 -1.71 -17.79
CA ILE A 1109 38.70 -0.59 -16.88
C ILE A 1109 38.45 -0.99 -15.42
N SER A 1110 37.39 -1.76 -15.14
CA SER A 1110 37.04 -2.20 -13.78
C SER A 1110 38.09 -3.12 -13.13
N LEU A 1111 38.96 -3.73 -13.96
CA LEU A 1111 39.96 -4.73 -13.57
C LEU A 1111 41.40 -4.21 -13.69
N GLU A 1112 41.80 -3.76 -14.89
CA GLU A 1112 43.15 -3.29 -15.22
C GLU A 1112 43.12 -1.84 -15.76
N PRO A 1113 42.77 -0.85 -14.91
CA PRO A 1113 42.54 0.52 -15.35
C PRO A 1113 43.76 1.20 -16.02
N GLU A 1114 45.00 0.86 -15.67
CA GLU A 1114 46.19 1.52 -16.24
C GLU A 1114 46.40 1.18 -17.73
N SER A 1115 46.21 -0.09 -18.12
CA SER A 1115 46.25 -0.54 -19.51
C SER A 1115 44.97 -0.16 -20.25
N ALA A 1116 43.80 -0.47 -19.66
CA ALA A 1116 42.50 -0.28 -20.29
C ALA A 1116 42.20 1.19 -20.64
N VAL A 1117 42.50 2.14 -19.74
CA VAL A 1117 42.23 3.57 -19.97
C VAL A 1117 43.12 4.13 -21.08
N ARG A 1118 44.34 3.62 -21.24
CA ARG A 1118 45.22 4.00 -22.34
C ARG A 1118 44.70 3.50 -23.68
N THR A 1119 44.39 2.21 -23.80
CA THR A 1119 43.86 1.65 -25.06
C THR A 1119 42.51 2.28 -25.42
N PHE A 1120 41.66 2.57 -24.42
CA PHE A 1120 40.41 3.29 -24.62
C PHE A 1120 40.63 4.75 -25.06
N SER A 1121 41.67 5.41 -24.54
CA SER A 1121 42.08 6.76 -24.96
C SER A 1121 42.48 6.79 -26.44
N ASP A 1122 43.36 5.87 -26.83
CA ASP A 1122 43.86 5.78 -28.20
C ASP A 1122 42.68 5.46 -29.16
N ARG A 1123 41.79 4.54 -28.78
CA ARG A 1123 40.60 4.19 -29.58
C ARG A 1123 39.57 5.32 -29.69
N LEU A 1124 39.38 6.12 -28.65
CA LEU A 1124 38.52 7.32 -28.71
C LEU A 1124 39.13 8.41 -29.60
N ALA A 1125 40.46 8.56 -29.60
CA ALA A 1125 41.16 9.53 -30.46
C ALA A 1125 41.03 9.17 -31.94
N GLU A 1126 41.20 7.90 -32.30
CA GLU A 1126 40.92 7.37 -33.65
C GLU A 1126 39.47 7.68 -34.06
N LEU A 1127 38.50 7.21 -33.26
CA LEU A 1127 37.08 7.32 -33.59
C LEU A 1127 36.59 8.77 -33.62
N TYR A 1128 37.22 9.69 -32.89
CA TYR A 1128 36.87 11.11 -32.91
C TYR A 1128 37.43 11.84 -34.15
N ALA A 1129 38.54 11.37 -34.71
CA ALA A 1129 39.06 11.85 -35.99
C ALA A 1129 38.16 11.40 -37.17
N GLU A 1130 37.54 10.22 -37.07
CA GLU A 1130 36.58 9.70 -38.06
C GLU A 1130 35.17 10.26 -37.87
N ASN A 1131 34.60 10.14 -36.66
CA ASN A 1131 33.24 10.53 -36.32
C ASN A 1131 33.10 10.93 -34.84
N GLN A 1132 33.22 12.23 -34.57
CA GLN A 1132 33.11 12.83 -33.24
C GLN A 1132 31.86 12.39 -32.45
N LYS A 1133 30.71 12.22 -33.11
CA LYS A 1133 29.46 11.80 -32.44
C LYS A 1133 29.52 10.36 -31.94
N GLU A 1134 30.20 9.48 -32.65
CA GLU A 1134 30.37 8.08 -32.25
C GLU A 1134 31.41 7.92 -31.14
N ALA A 1135 32.48 8.73 -31.15
CA ALA A 1135 33.40 8.81 -30.01
C ALA A 1135 32.71 9.37 -28.74
N THR A 1136 31.93 10.45 -28.84
CA THR A 1136 31.11 10.95 -27.72
C THR A 1136 30.16 9.88 -27.19
N LYS A 1137 29.45 9.18 -28.08
CA LYS A 1137 28.51 8.11 -27.71
C LYS A 1137 29.21 6.93 -27.03
N LEU A 1138 30.34 6.47 -27.57
CA LEU A 1138 31.15 5.39 -27.00
C LEU A 1138 31.65 5.76 -25.60
N ALA A 1139 32.16 6.98 -25.41
CA ALA A 1139 32.56 7.51 -24.11
C ALA A 1139 31.38 7.52 -23.11
N MET A 1140 30.24 8.11 -23.49
CA MET A 1140 29.02 8.16 -22.67
C MET A 1140 28.51 6.77 -22.27
N GLN A 1141 28.46 5.82 -23.21
CA GLN A 1141 27.99 4.47 -22.93
C GLN A 1141 28.97 3.70 -22.04
N THR A 1142 30.29 3.87 -22.22
CA THR A 1142 31.30 3.20 -21.38
C THR A 1142 31.26 3.70 -19.95
N ILE A 1143 31.17 5.02 -19.73
CA ILE A 1143 31.15 5.56 -18.36
C ILE A 1143 29.84 5.23 -17.63
N VAL A 1144 28.70 5.15 -18.33
CA VAL A 1144 27.44 4.65 -17.76
C VAL A 1144 27.53 3.14 -17.44
N ALA A 1145 28.16 2.35 -18.31
CA ALA A 1145 28.40 0.92 -18.06
C ALA A 1145 29.43 0.65 -16.94
N LEU A 1146 30.24 1.63 -16.56
CA LEU A 1146 31.20 1.57 -15.45
C LEU A 1146 30.63 2.09 -14.12
N LEU A 1147 29.77 3.12 -14.15
CA LEU A 1147 29.27 3.81 -12.95
C LEU A 1147 27.81 3.50 -12.59
N GLY A 1148 27.04 2.88 -13.48
CA GLY A 1148 25.64 2.50 -13.22
C GLY A 1148 24.63 3.62 -13.50
N GLY A 1149 23.36 3.35 -13.19
CA GLY A 1149 22.23 4.23 -13.48
C GLY A 1149 21.44 4.67 -12.25
N ARG A 1150 20.54 5.65 -12.41
CA ARG A 1150 19.68 6.19 -11.32
C ARG A 1150 18.78 5.15 -10.63
N ARG A 1151 18.63 3.93 -11.19
CA ARG A 1151 17.78 2.84 -10.69
C ARG A 1151 18.49 1.46 -10.64
N SER A 1152 19.81 1.43 -10.86
CA SER A 1152 20.59 0.20 -10.85
C SER A 1152 22.07 0.48 -10.58
N GLY A 1153 22.61 -0.12 -9.52
CA GLY A 1153 24.03 -0.03 -9.19
C GLY A 1153 24.91 -0.71 -10.26
N ALA A 1154 26.16 -0.26 -10.37
CA ALA A 1154 27.15 -0.91 -11.23
C ALA A 1154 27.62 -2.22 -10.60
N SER A 1155 27.35 -3.34 -11.26
CA SER A 1155 27.87 -4.67 -10.86
C SER A 1155 29.20 -4.94 -11.57
N VAL A 1156 30.18 -4.07 -11.33
CA VAL A 1156 31.54 -4.12 -11.88
C VAL A 1156 32.55 -4.14 -10.74
N ARG A 1157 33.79 -4.59 -11.00
CA ARG A 1157 34.85 -4.59 -9.97
C ARG A 1157 35.43 -3.19 -9.77
N GLU A 1158 36.07 -2.97 -8.62
CA GLU A 1158 36.32 -1.60 -8.13
C GLU A 1158 37.78 -1.13 -8.26
N THR A 1159 38.65 -1.85 -8.97
CA THR A 1159 40.08 -1.53 -9.12
C THR A 1159 40.33 -0.15 -9.77
N PHE A 1160 39.38 0.32 -10.57
CA PHE A 1160 39.38 1.68 -11.13
C PHE A 1160 39.15 2.80 -10.10
N LYS A 1161 38.71 2.50 -8.86
CA LYS A 1161 38.42 3.52 -7.83
C LYS A 1161 39.65 4.08 -7.11
N SER A 1162 40.84 4.04 -7.73
CA SER A 1162 42.03 4.72 -7.21
C SER A 1162 41.99 6.23 -7.54
N PRO A 1163 42.57 7.13 -6.72
CA PRO A 1163 42.62 8.56 -7.03
C PRO A 1163 43.29 8.90 -8.37
N THR A 1164 44.26 8.09 -8.82
CA THR A 1164 44.94 8.25 -10.11
C THR A 1164 44.03 7.83 -11.26
N HIS A 1165 43.38 6.68 -11.15
CA HIS A 1165 42.50 6.15 -12.20
C HIS A 1165 41.22 6.99 -12.32
N LEU A 1166 40.63 7.41 -11.18
CA LEU A 1166 39.54 8.38 -11.07
C LEU A 1166 39.94 9.84 -11.39
N LYS A 1167 41.19 10.08 -11.83
CA LYS A 1167 41.61 11.32 -12.49
C LYS A 1167 41.77 11.11 -13.99
N ASN A 1168 42.53 10.08 -14.39
CA ASN A 1168 42.83 9.78 -15.80
C ASN A 1168 41.57 9.47 -16.61
N LEU A 1169 40.65 8.65 -16.07
CA LEU A 1169 39.38 8.29 -16.70
C LEU A 1169 38.55 9.51 -17.12
N TYR A 1170 38.52 10.54 -16.26
CA TYR A 1170 37.55 11.70 -16.31
C TYR A 1170 38.32 12.59 -17.38
N GLN A 1171 39.65 12.84 -17.25
CA GLN A 1171 40.35 13.73 -18.20
C GLN A 1171 40.21 13.21 -19.64
N LEU A 1172 40.13 11.89 -19.79
CA LEU A 1172 39.68 11.24 -21.01
C LEU A 1172 38.19 11.56 -21.33
N MET A 1173 37.24 11.23 -20.45
CA MET A 1173 35.80 11.43 -20.70
C MET A 1173 35.43 12.88 -21.08
N HIS A 1174 35.99 13.91 -20.44
CA HIS A 1174 35.62 15.29 -20.78
C HIS A 1174 36.20 15.83 -22.08
N HIS A 1175 37.21 15.17 -22.65
CA HIS A 1175 37.65 15.48 -24.00
C HIS A 1175 36.56 15.14 -25.04
N TYR A 1176 35.84 14.04 -24.82
CA TYR A 1176 34.85 13.48 -25.76
C TYR A 1176 33.39 13.74 -25.38
N ILE A 1177 33.09 13.87 -24.09
CA ILE A 1177 31.75 14.17 -23.55
C ILE A 1177 31.68 15.65 -23.21
N ARG A 1178 31.13 16.42 -24.15
CA ARG A 1178 30.76 17.82 -23.96
C ARG A 1178 29.31 17.87 -23.47
N VAL A 1179 29.13 18.44 -22.29
CA VAL A 1179 27.83 18.70 -21.63
C VAL A 1179 27.22 19.99 -22.17
#